data_AF-A0A3A0BAM3-F1
#
_entry.id   AF-A0A3A0BAM3-F1
#
_cell.length_a   1.000
_cell.length_b   1.000
_cell.length_c   1.000
_cell.angle_alpha   90.00
_cell.angle_beta   90.00
_cell.angle_gamma   90.00
#
_symmetry.space_group_name_H-M   'P 1'
#
loop_
_entity.id
_entity.type
_entity.pdbx_description
1 polymer ?
#
loop_
_entity_poly.entity_id
_entity_poly.type
_entity_poly.pdbx_seq_one_letter_code
_entity_poly.pdbx_strand_id
1 'polypeptide(L)'
;MIMQVPLSWLKEYVEIVLPVADLAERLTLAGLEVTGVERIGDWWDPETIRTGQVIAVLPHPDADRLVLVDVDYGGDAPQRVVTGAPNLFAYRGQSLADGTLPVLKVAFARAGAELVDAYSEARPRPKKKLKPSKIRGVESAGMVCSERELGLSEEHEGIILLPEDAPIGLPLRDYWGDTVLEIDLTPDMARCLSLIGIAREVAALTGAPLHLPADEWSPAGDDQASDYVAVRIDDPALCNRYTGAMIVDVTAGPSPQWMQDRLRKAGMRPINNIVDITNYVMLEWGQPLHAFDYDILKSRAQRVGDATPTIIVRRAAGGEKFTTLDDVTRTLDDSMLMIADTAGSIAIAGVMGGQESEVGGQTRTVLLESATFEGINNRRTAGALRLPSEASYRFARGVPAQLNDLAARRAAELMRRYAGGRIVPGMVDAYPVPQTQPIVYTTERDMRRLLGMPVELFEVAAALRRLDIAVKRVEAVSPQAGPQATFALARAEHEPLLECTPPWYRLDIQIPADLTEEVARIIGYERVGTTLLDEPLPVQRRDIVFETEEQVRDLLVRAGLQETIGRPLTTPEEHYKLRGEAGRRDVPFVEVANPSAPERRALRRTMLIAALENVAHNIRFTDRLASFEVGRVYLPELGDGVLPFEERHVCILLCGPR
;
A
#
# COMPACT_ATOMS: atom_id res chain seq x y z
N MET A 1 -4.67 0.99 -2.28
CA MET A 1 -3.41 1.55 -1.73
C MET A 1 -2.34 0.94 -2.59
N ILE A 2 -1.60 1.78 -3.31
CA ILE A 2 -0.57 1.36 -4.27
C ILE A 2 0.75 1.31 -3.52
N MET A 3 1.53 0.25 -3.71
CA MET A 3 2.85 0.13 -3.10
C MET A 3 3.86 0.93 -3.92
N GLN A 4 4.51 1.90 -3.28
CA GLN A 4 5.56 2.72 -3.89
C GLN A 4 6.93 2.09 -3.60
N VAL A 5 7.69 1.78 -4.65
CA VAL A 5 8.90 0.96 -4.56
C VAL A 5 10.10 1.69 -5.16
N PRO A 6 10.89 2.39 -4.34
CA PRO A 6 12.10 3.06 -4.81
C PRO A 6 13.13 2.03 -5.28
N LEU A 7 13.57 2.12 -6.55
CA LEU A 7 14.52 1.17 -7.12
C LEU A 7 15.89 1.24 -6.46
N SER A 8 16.33 2.42 -6.03
CA SER A 8 17.58 2.56 -5.26
C SER A 8 17.57 1.67 -4.00
N TRP A 9 16.44 1.66 -3.28
CA TRP A 9 16.28 0.86 -2.06
C TRP A 9 16.11 -0.62 -2.39
N LEU A 10 15.32 -0.97 -3.41
CA LEU A 10 15.13 -2.36 -3.83
C LEU A 10 16.46 -3.02 -4.25
N LYS A 11 17.36 -2.26 -4.91
CA LYS A 11 18.68 -2.73 -5.35
C LYS A 11 19.63 -3.14 -4.22
N GLU A 12 19.36 -2.73 -2.98
CA GLU A 12 20.13 -3.20 -1.82
C GLU A 12 19.82 -4.65 -1.46
N TYR A 13 18.64 -5.13 -1.86
CA TYR A 13 18.19 -6.49 -1.55
C TYR A 13 18.29 -7.44 -2.73
N VAL A 14 18.26 -6.94 -3.96
CA VAL A 14 18.33 -7.79 -5.15
C VAL A 14 19.05 -7.05 -6.27
N GLU A 15 19.93 -7.76 -6.97
CA GLU A 15 20.61 -7.18 -8.12
C GLU A 15 19.63 -6.97 -9.28
N ILE A 16 19.53 -5.73 -9.77
CA ILE A 16 18.64 -5.37 -10.89
C ILE A 16 19.50 -4.86 -12.05
N VAL A 17 19.72 -5.75 -13.02
CA VAL A 17 20.44 -5.45 -14.27
C VAL A 17 19.52 -5.11 -15.44
N LEU A 18 18.23 -5.45 -15.32
CA LEU A 18 17.24 -5.22 -16.39
C LEU A 18 16.96 -3.72 -16.56
N PRO A 19 16.69 -3.26 -17.79
CA PRO A 19 16.03 -1.99 -18.03
C PRO A 19 14.74 -1.89 -17.20
N VAL A 20 14.43 -0.69 -16.72
CA VAL A 20 13.23 -0.45 -15.88
C VAL A 20 11.94 -0.91 -16.55
N ALA A 21 11.82 -0.69 -17.87
CA ALA A 21 10.63 -1.11 -18.62
C ALA A 21 10.46 -2.64 -18.61
N ASP A 22 11.54 -3.38 -18.87
CA ASP A 22 11.54 -4.84 -18.89
C ASP A 22 11.27 -5.42 -17.49
N LEU A 23 11.82 -4.79 -16.44
CA LEU A 23 11.51 -5.16 -15.06
C LEU A 23 10.02 -4.97 -14.76
N ALA A 24 9.46 -3.81 -15.15
CA ALA A 24 8.05 -3.49 -14.92
C ALA A 24 7.12 -4.45 -15.65
N GLU A 25 7.39 -4.72 -16.93
CA GLU A 25 6.63 -5.70 -17.72
C GLU A 25 6.70 -7.09 -17.09
N ARG A 26 7.89 -7.52 -16.67
CA ARG A 26 8.08 -8.84 -16.06
C ARG A 26 7.37 -8.99 -14.71
N LEU A 27 7.37 -7.95 -13.89
CA LEU A 27 6.61 -7.92 -12.63
C LEU A 27 5.10 -8.00 -12.90
N THR A 28 4.60 -7.20 -13.86
CA THR A 28 3.18 -7.20 -14.24
C THR A 28 2.72 -8.56 -14.74
N LEU A 29 3.47 -9.19 -15.66
CA LEU A 29 3.16 -10.54 -16.15
C LEU A 29 3.22 -11.60 -15.06
N ALA A 30 3.99 -11.34 -14.00
CA ALA A 30 4.10 -12.19 -12.83
C ALA A 30 3.09 -11.82 -11.71
N GLY A 31 2.04 -11.06 -12.00
CA GLY A 31 0.97 -10.73 -11.05
C GLY A 31 1.26 -9.56 -10.09
N LEU A 32 2.38 -8.85 -10.26
CA LEU A 32 2.68 -7.59 -9.57
C LEU A 32 2.48 -6.43 -10.55
N GLU A 33 1.23 -6.01 -10.75
CA GLU A 33 0.89 -5.00 -11.76
C GLU A 33 1.57 -3.67 -11.48
N VAL A 34 2.51 -3.28 -12.34
CA VAL A 34 3.16 -1.97 -12.30
C VAL A 34 2.28 -0.96 -13.03
N THR A 35 1.52 -0.18 -12.29
CA THR A 35 0.57 0.81 -12.83
C THR A 35 1.24 2.12 -13.26
N GLY A 36 2.44 2.38 -12.74
CA GLY A 36 3.16 3.63 -12.93
C GLY A 36 4.65 3.54 -12.64
N VAL A 37 5.42 4.45 -13.24
CA VAL A 37 6.86 4.61 -13.00
C VAL A 37 7.14 6.10 -12.83
N GLU A 38 7.39 6.52 -11.59
CA GLU A 38 7.81 7.88 -11.29
C GLU A 38 9.33 8.00 -11.43
N ARG A 39 9.81 9.09 -12.02
CA ARG A 39 11.25 9.38 -12.15
C ARG A 39 11.59 10.67 -11.42
N ILE A 40 12.36 10.52 -10.35
CA ILE A 40 12.83 11.64 -9.53
C ILE A 40 14.15 12.12 -10.10
N GLY A 41 14.20 13.41 -10.46
CA GLY A 41 15.42 14.07 -10.94
C GLY A 41 15.88 13.68 -12.35
N ASP A 42 15.02 13.04 -13.15
CA ASP A 42 15.35 12.65 -14.53
C ASP A 42 15.72 13.82 -15.44
N TRP A 43 15.11 14.98 -15.20
CA TRP A 43 15.34 16.22 -15.92
C TRP A 43 16.45 17.09 -15.31
N TRP A 44 17.01 16.71 -14.15
CA TRP A 44 18.15 17.43 -13.60
C TRP A 44 19.36 17.21 -14.49
N ASP A 45 19.87 18.30 -15.08
CA ASP A 45 21.02 18.26 -15.96
C ASP A 45 22.29 17.92 -15.13
N PRO A 46 22.98 16.79 -15.42
CA PRO A 46 24.12 16.32 -14.63
C PRO A 46 25.32 17.28 -14.59
N GLU A 47 25.45 18.14 -15.62
CA GLU A 47 26.55 19.08 -15.72
C GLU A 47 26.29 20.37 -14.96
N THR A 48 25.02 20.74 -14.82
CA THR A 48 24.65 22.04 -14.25
C THR A 48 24.03 21.96 -12.86
N ILE A 49 23.49 20.81 -12.45
CA ILE A 49 22.89 20.59 -11.13
C ILE A 49 23.68 19.50 -10.40
N ARG A 50 24.45 19.92 -9.41
CA ARG A 50 25.44 19.09 -8.71
C ARG A 50 25.32 19.24 -7.20
N THR A 51 25.89 18.30 -6.47
CA THR A 51 26.16 18.47 -5.04
C THR A 51 27.28 19.50 -4.84
N GLY A 52 27.15 20.34 -3.82
CA GLY A 52 28.13 21.35 -3.46
C GLY A 52 28.36 21.42 -1.96
N GLN A 53 29.42 22.12 -1.56
CA GLN A 53 29.74 22.44 -0.18
C GLN A 53 29.86 23.94 -0.02
N VAL A 54 29.13 24.50 0.94
CA VAL A 54 29.30 25.90 1.31
C VAL A 54 30.65 26.06 2.01
N ILE A 55 31.50 26.93 1.47
CA ILE A 55 32.83 27.23 2.03
C ILE A 55 32.87 28.54 2.82
N ALA A 56 31.96 29.47 2.51
CA ALA A 56 31.79 30.72 3.26
C ALA A 56 30.37 31.27 3.11
N VAL A 57 29.86 31.88 4.18
CA VAL A 57 28.59 32.63 4.20
C VAL A 57 28.89 34.06 4.67
N LEU A 58 28.89 35.01 3.75
CA LEU A 58 29.24 36.41 4.00
C LEU A 58 27.99 37.29 4.02
N PRO A 59 27.98 38.39 4.80
CA PRO A 59 26.90 39.37 4.72
C PRO A 59 26.85 40.02 3.33
N HIS A 60 25.64 40.27 2.81
CA HIS A 60 25.48 41.05 1.59
C HIS A 60 25.73 42.55 1.90
N PRO A 61 26.53 43.27 1.09
CA PRO A 61 26.90 44.67 1.38
C PRO A 61 25.69 45.61 1.46
N ASP A 62 24.70 45.41 0.58
CA ASP A 62 23.55 46.30 0.43
C ASP A 62 22.18 45.68 0.81
N ALA A 63 22.15 44.58 1.58
CA ALA A 63 20.89 43.92 1.98
C ALA A 63 20.99 43.03 3.24
N ASP A 64 20.22 43.38 4.27
CA ASP A 64 20.19 42.62 5.53
C ASP A 64 19.50 41.24 5.45
N ARG A 65 18.66 41.03 4.43
CA ARG A 65 17.93 39.76 4.20
C ARG A 65 18.56 38.90 3.10
N LEU A 66 19.79 39.20 2.71
CA LEU A 66 20.55 38.39 1.75
C LEU A 66 21.92 38.04 2.34
N VAL A 67 22.44 36.89 1.94
CA VAL A 67 23.81 36.47 2.21
C VAL A 67 24.50 36.09 0.89
N LEU A 68 25.81 36.26 0.86
CA LEU A 68 26.67 35.77 -0.21
C LEU A 68 27.21 34.41 0.23
N VAL A 69 27.06 33.41 -0.62
CA VAL A 69 27.46 32.04 -0.32
C VAL A 69 28.48 31.63 -1.36
N ASP A 70 29.68 31.28 -0.91
CA ASP A 70 30.69 30.68 -1.77
C ASP A 70 30.53 29.16 -1.69
N VAL A 71 30.37 28.51 -2.84
CA VAL A 71 30.10 27.07 -2.95
C VAL A 71 31.21 26.41 -3.75
N ASP A 72 31.87 25.43 -3.15
CA ASP A 72 32.67 24.47 -3.88
C ASP A 72 31.76 23.37 -4.44
N TYR A 73 31.76 23.22 -5.76
CA TYR A 73 30.96 22.22 -6.48
C TYR A 73 31.85 21.30 -7.32
N GLY A 74 33.16 21.24 -7.01
CA GLY A 74 34.13 20.42 -7.74
C GLY A 74 34.56 20.99 -9.10
N GLY A 75 34.30 22.28 -9.35
CA GLY A 75 34.83 23.01 -10.51
C GLY A 75 36.22 23.60 -10.26
N ASP A 76 36.76 24.31 -11.25
CA ASP A 76 38.10 24.93 -11.17
C ASP A 76 38.23 25.96 -10.04
N ALA A 77 37.13 26.62 -9.69
CA ALA A 77 37.06 27.58 -8.58
C ALA A 77 35.67 27.56 -7.94
N PRO A 78 35.56 27.88 -6.63
CA PRO A 78 34.28 28.08 -5.97
C PRO A 78 33.43 29.15 -6.66
N GLN A 79 32.12 28.97 -6.67
CA GLN A 79 31.18 29.93 -7.22
C GLN A 79 30.45 30.69 -6.13
N ARG A 80 30.37 32.01 -6.31
CA ARG A 80 29.60 32.90 -5.44
C ARG A 80 28.15 32.99 -5.91
N VAL A 81 27.22 32.81 -4.97
CA VAL A 81 25.78 32.99 -5.19
C VAL A 81 25.17 33.87 -4.13
N VAL A 82 24.12 34.60 -4.51
CA VAL A 82 23.32 35.41 -3.59
C VAL A 82 22.06 34.62 -3.23
N THR A 83 21.78 34.48 -1.92
CA THR A 83 20.57 33.79 -1.47
C THR A 83 19.90 34.51 -0.31
N GLY A 84 18.57 34.41 -0.25
CA GLY A 84 17.72 34.89 0.83
C GLY A 84 17.22 33.79 1.76
N ALA A 85 17.79 32.58 1.66
CA ALA A 85 17.36 31.43 2.45
C ALA A 85 17.59 31.66 3.96
N PRO A 86 16.54 31.69 4.81
CA PRO A 86 16.66 31.97 6.23
C PRO A 86 17.52 30.96 6.97
N ASN A 87 17.54 29.70 6.55
CA ASN A 87 18.35 28.64 7.14
C ASN A 87 19.87 28.83 6.95
N LEU A 88 20.30 29.80 6.15
CA LEU A 88 21.70 30.20 6.04
C LEU A 88 22.08 31.44 6.86
N PHE A 89 21.10 32.20 7.38
CA PHE A 89 21.38 33.45 8.09
C PHE A 89 22.11 33.25 9.42
N ALA A 90 21.90 32.10 10.08
CA ALA A 90 22.63 31.75 11.30
C ALA A 90 24.14 31.61 11.10
N TYR A 91 24.58 31.36 9.86
CA TYR A 91 25.99 31.19 9.50
C TYR A 91 26.64 32.46 8.95
N ARG A 92 25.93 33.60 9.00
CA ARG A 92 26.42 34.87 8.46
C ARG A 92 27.75 35.28 9.11
N GLY A 93 28.76 35.51 8.28
CA GLY A 93 30.11 35.87 8.70
C GLY A 93 31.02 34.67 9.01
N GLN A 94 30.57 33.43 8.76
CA GLN A 94 31.34 32.22 9.02
C GLN A 94 31.98 31.68 7.74
N SER A 95 33.13 31.01 7.90
CA SER A 95 33.84 30.34 6.81
C SER A 95 34.48 29.03 7.28
N LEU A 96 34.69 28.09 6.36
CA LEU A 96 35.45 26.88 6.64
C LEU A 96 36.92 27.19 6.94
N ALA A 97 37.49 28.20 6.29
CA ALA A 97 38.88 28.60 6.47
C ALA A 97 39.16 29.07 7.91
N ASP A 98 38.19 29.72 8.54
CA ASP A 98 38.29 30.22 9.91
C ASP A 98 37.79 29.19 10.95
N GLY A 99 37.37 27.99 10.50
CA GLY A 99 36.87 26.92 11.36
C GLY A 99 35.53 27.22 12.05
N THR A 100 34.80 28.24 11.58
CA THR A 100 33.55 28.71 12.21
C THR A 100 32.31 28.15 11.55
N LEU A 101 32.40 27.76 10.27
CA LEU A 101 31.29 27.18 9.52
C LEU A 101 31.26 25.65 9.68
N PRO A 102 30.10 25.03 10.00
CA PRO A 102 29.97 23.58 9.93
C PRO A 102 29.99 23.07 8.48
N VAL A 103 30.09 21.75 8.29
CA VAL A 103 30.01 21.16 6.95
C VAL A 103 28.58 21.28 6.44
N LEU A 104 28.36 22.18 5.48
CA LEU A 104 27.04 22.37 4.85
C LEU A 104 27.11 21.90 3.41
N LYS A 105 26.58 20.69 3.15
CA LYS A 105 26.40 20.17 1.80
C LYS A 105 25.06 20.64 1.24
N VAL A 106 25.02 20.99 -0.04
CA VAL A 106 23.85 21.63 -0.67
C VAL A 106 23.62 21.09 -2.08
N ALA A 107 22.39 21.23 -2.58
CA ALA A 107 22.10 21.11 -4.00
C ALA A 107 22.46 22.45 -4.69
N PHE A 108 23.36 22.40 -5.66
CA PHE A 108 23.88 23.58 -6.36
C PHE A 108 23.55 23.54 -7.85
N ALA A 109 22.91 24.59 -8.34
CA ALA A 109 22.64 24.80 -9.76
C ALA A 109 23.47 25.97 -10.30
N ARG A 110 24.32 25.70 -11.29
CA ARG A 110 25.10 26.75 -11.97
C ARG A 110 24.29 27.44 -13.06
N ALA A 111 24.74 28.61 -13.48
CA ALA A 111 24.19 29.29 -14.65
C ALA A 111 24.06 28.35 -15.86
N GLY A 112 22.89 28.34 -16.49
CA GLY A 112 22.53 27.42 -17.57
C GLY A 112 21.64 26.26 -17.14
N ALA A 113 21.55 25.94 -15.84
CA ALA A 113 20.61 24.94 -15.32
C ALA A 113 19.16 25.31 -15.63
N GLU A 114 18.31 24.33 -15.93
CA GLU A 114 16.87 24.50 -15.99
C GLU A 114 16.26 24.10 -14.64
N LEU A 115 15.51 24.99 -14.00
CA LEU A 115 14.87 24.76 -12.70
C LEU A 115 13.38 25.05 -12.80
N VAL A 116 12.57 24.50 -11.90
CA VAL A 116 11.15 24.87 -11.80
C VAL A 116 11.05 26.34 -11.39
N ASP A 117 10.22 27.13 -12.08
CA ASP A 117 9.97 28.51 -11.69
C ASP A 117 9.13 28.54 -10.40
N ALA A 118 9.82 28.61 -9.26
CA ALA A 118 9.21 28.62 -7.94
C ALA A 118 8.21 29.79 -7.75
N TYR A 119 8.26 30.85 -8.56
CA TYR A 119 7.35 32.00 -8.43
C TYR A 119 6.14 31.95 -9.38
N SER A 120 6.06 30.95 -10.26
CA SER A 120 4.90 30.80 -11.14
C SER A 120 3.71 30.18 -10.41
N GLU A 121 2.52 30.73 -10.65
CA GLU A 121 1.23 30.19 -10.17
C GLU A 121 0.63 29.14 -11.14
N ALA A 122 1.18 29.00 -12.35
CA ALA A 122 0.72 28.00 -13.31
C ALA A 122 0.99 26.57 -12.81
N ARG A 123 0.07 25.64 -13.10
CA ARG A 123 0.20 24.21 -12.76
C ARG A 123 0.05 23.33 -14.02
N PRO A 124 1.03 22.46 -14.35
CA PRO A 124 2.35 22.33 -13.71
C PRO A 124 3.21 23.59 -13.93
N ARG A 125 4.12 23.88 -12.98
CA ARG A 125 4.99 25.06 -13.06
C ARG A 125 5.96 24.95 -14.24
N PRO A 126 6.15 26.01 -15.03
CA PRO A 126 7.10 25.99 -16.12
C PRO A 126 8.53 25.91 -15.59
N LYS A 127 9.42 25.28 -16.36
CA LYS A 127 10.86 25.33 -16.10
C LYS A 127 11.44 26.62 -16.69
N LYS A 128 12.46 27.15 -16.02
CA LYS A 128 13.17 28.37 -16.39
C LYS A 128 14.66 28.15 -16.33
N LYS A 129 15.35 28.58 -17.38
CA LYS A 129 16.81 28.55 -17.44
C LYS A 129 17.42 29.61 -16.54
N LEU A 130 18.29 29.19 -15.62
CA LEU A 130 19.05 30.04 -14.73
C LEU A 130 20.09 30.84 -15.53
N LYS A 131 20.08 32.17 -15.37
CA LYS A 131 21.01 33.08 -16.04
C LYS A 131 21.84 33.81 -14.98
N PRO A 132 23.13 34.11 -15.26
CA PRO A 132 23.89 35.00 -14.39
C PRO A 132 23.15 36.33 -14.24
N SER A 133 23.08 36.84 -13.02
CA SER A 133 22.41 38.12 -12.75
C SER A 133 23.14 38.90 -11.67
N LYS A 134 22.97 40.22 -11.71
CA LYS A 134 23.43 41.10 -10.63
C LYS A 134 22.27 41.35 -9.68
N ILE A 135 22.37 40.82 -8.47
CA ILE A 135 21.39 41.02 -7.41
C ILE A 135 21.97 42.09 -6.48
N ARG A 136 21.36 43.28 -6.49
CA ARG A 136 21.81 44.44 -5.69
C ARG A 136 23.32 44.71 -5.82
N GLY A 137 23.82 44.72 -7.06
CA GLY A 137 25.20 45.05 -7.38
C GLY A 137 26.18 43.87 -7.32
N VAL A 138 25.85 42.77 -6.64
CA VAL A 138 26.69 41.57 -6.57
C VAL A 138 26.30 40.57 -7.65
N GLU A 139 27.30 40.03 -8.36
CA GLU A 139 27.11 38.99 -9.37
C GLU A 139 26.79 37.64 -8.70
N SER A 140 25.72 36.99 -9.16
CA SER A 140 25.33 35.63 -8.76
C SER A 140 25.36 34.73 -9.99
N ALA A 141 26.31 33.79 -10.03
CA ALA A 141 26.55 32.91 -11.17
C ALA A 141 25.91 31.51 -11.01
N GLY A 142 24.99 31.37 -10.06
CA GLY A 142 24.31 30.12 -9.74
C GLY A 142 23.25 30.32 -8.66
N MET A 143 22.80 29.21 -8.09
CA MET A 143 21.76 29.13 -7.07
C MET A 143 22.02 27.90 -6.18
N VAL A 144 21.89 28.07 -4.87
CA VAL A 144 21.68 26.95 -3.94
C VAL A 144 20.18 26.67 -3.88
N CYS A 145 19.78 25.44 -4.16
CA CYS A 145 18.39 25.11 -4.49
C CYS A 145 17.57 24.68 -3.26
N SER A 146 16.29 25.04 -3.29
CA SER A 146 15.21 24.48 -2.46
C SER A 146 14.58 23.25 -3.12
N GLU A 147 13.76 22.50 -2.37
CA GLU A 147 13.00 21.36 -2.91
C GLU A 147 12.07 21.77 -4.04
N ARG A 148 11.43 22.94 -3.93
CA ARG A 148 10.52 23.46 -4.96
C ARG A 148 11.20 23.76 -6.29
N GLU A 149 12.40 24.33 -6.26
CA GLU A 149 13.16 24.63 -7.48
C GLU A 149 13.61 23.36 -8.21
N LEU A 150 13.82 22.28 -7.46
CA LEU A 150 14.14 20.95 -7.98
C LEU A 150 12.91 20.10 -8.29
N GLY A 151 11.70 20.63 -8.09
CA GLY A 151 10.44 19.95 -8.35
C GLY A 151 10.16 18.76 -7.44
N LEU A 152 10.72 18.74 -6.23
CA LEU A 152 10.56 17.66 -5.24
C LEU A 152 9.36 17.89 -4.31
N SER A 153 9.08 19.14 -3.95
CA SER A 153 8.05 19.52 -2.97
C SER A 153 7.54 20.94 -3.23
N GLU A 154 6.49 21.33 -2.52
CA GLU A 154 6.02 22.73 -2.46
C GLU A 154 6.83 23.57 -1.45
N GLU A 155 7.65 22.91 -0.61
CA GLU A 155 8.51 23.56 0.36
C GLU A 155 9.59 24.43 -0.30
N HIS A 156 9.64 25.69 0.12
CA HIS A 156 10.53 26.72 -0.45
C HIS A 156 11.03 27.73 0.58
N GLU A 157 10.82 27.47 1.87
CA GLU A 157 11.24 28.41 2.92
C GLU A 157 12.76 28.46 3.06
N GLY A 158 13.49 27.39 2.73
CA GLY A 158 14.96 27.34 2.80
C GLY A 158 15.57 26.51 1.67
N ILE A 159 16.90 26.49 1.65
CA ILE A 159 17.66 25.61 0.74
C ILE A 159 17.77 24.22 1.31
N ILE A 160 18.04 23.26 0.43
CA ILE A 160 18.30 21.89 0.84
C ILE A 160 19.70 21.77 1.43
N LEU A 161 19.75 21.21 2.65
CA LEU A 161 20.97 20.75 3.28
C LEU A 161 21.07 19.24 3.12
N LEU A 162 22.09 18.78 2.42
CA LEU A 162 22.40 17.37 2.23
C LEU A 162 23.19 16.84 3.44
N PRO A 163 23.24 15.51 3.63
CA PRO A 163 24.13 14.86 4.59
C PRO A 163 25.58 15.34 4.48
N GLU A 164 26.30 15.44 5.60
CA GLU A 164 27.67 15.96 5.64
C GLU A 164 28.66 15.15 4.79
N ASP A 165 28.38 13.86 4.60
CA ASP A 165 29.15 12.92 3.79
C ASP A 165 28.81 12.96 2.29
N ALA A 166 27.86 13.81 1.87
CA ALA A 166 27.54 13.97 0.45
C ALA A 166 28.79 14.38 -0.35
N PRO A 167 29.13 13.65 -1.43
CA PRO A 167 30.32 13.94 -2.23
C PRO A 167 30.18 15.32 -2.87
N ILE A 168 31.30 16.04 -3.08
CA ILE A 168 31.28 17.35 -3.74
C ILE A 168 31.35 17.16 -5.26
N GLY A 169 30.49 17.86 -5.99
CA GLY A 169 30.53 17.94 -7.46
C GLY A 169 29.94 16.75 -8.20
N LEU A 170 29.35 15.78 -7.48
CA LEU A 170 28.60 14.69 -8.09
C LEU A 170 27.30 15.24 -8.70
N PRO A 171 26.88 14.79 -9.89
CA PRO A 171 25.56 15.12 -10.40
C PRO A 171 24.46 14.84 -9.37
N LEU A 172 23.58 15.80 -9.12
CA LEU A 172 22.54 15.64 -8.11
C LEU A 172 21.57 14.50 -8.47
N ARG A 173 21.38 14.29 -9.78
CA ARG A 173 20.61 13.17 -10.32
C ARG A 173 21.15 11.82 -9.89
N ASP A 174 22.48 11.66 -9.88
CA ASP A 174 23.11 10.39 -9.52
C ASP A 174 23.17 10.20 -7.99
N TYR A 175 23.22 11.31 -7.25
CA TYR A 175 23.21 11.31 -5.79
C TYR A 175 21.82 11.03 -5.19
N TRP A 176 20.78 11.72 -5.68
CA TRP A 176 19.46 11.73 -5.04
C TRP A 176 18.32 11.26 -5.94
N GLY A 177 18.51 11.34 -7.26
CA GLY A 177 17.53 10.89 -8.24
C GLY A 177 17.19 9.41 -8.05
N ASP A 178 16.01 9.04 -8.54
CA ASP A 178 15.51 7.68 -8.38
C ASP A 178 14.46 7.33 -9.41
N THR A 179 14.09 6.06 -9.43
CA THR A 179 12.90 5.57 -10.11
C THR A 179 12.04 4.84 -9.10
N VAL A 180 10.78 5.23 -8.97
CA VAL A 180 9.83 4.60 -8.05
C VAL A 180 8.81 3.83 -8.89
N LEU A 181 8.68 2.53 -8.62
CA LEU A 181 7.64 1.71 -9.24
C LEU A 181 6.36 1.81 -8.41
N GLU A 182 5.24 2.04 -9.08
CA GLU A 182 3.91 1.98 -8.50
C GLU A 182 3.32 0.60 -8.75
N ILE A 183 3.17 -0.22 -7.71
CA ILE A 183 2.67 -1.59 -7.84
C ILE A 183 1.29 -1.71 -7.19
N ASP A 184 0.28 -2.08 -7.98
CA ASP A 184 -1.03 -2.48 -7.47
C ASP A 184 -1.03 -3.98 -7.17
N LEU A 185 -1.40 -4.32 -5.94
CA LEU A 185 -1.24 -5.68 -5.40
C LEU A 185 -2.60 -6.31 -5.13
N THR A 186 -2.79 -7.50 -5.69
CA THR A 186 -3.91 -8.37 -5.36
C THR A 186 -3.80 -8.87 -3.91
N PRO A 187 -4.93 -9.21 -3.25
CA PRO A 187 -4.91 -9.63 -1.84
C PRO A 187 -4.03 -10.84 -1.52
N ASP A 188 -3.89 -11.79 -2.45
CA ASP A 188 -3.04 -13.00 -2.36
C ASP A 188 -1.54 -12.68 -2.39
N MET A 189 -1.15 -11.52 -2.95
CA MET A 189 0.23 -11.04 -2.99
C MET A 189 0.62 -10.24 -1.73
N ALA A 190 -0.03 -10.50 -0.59
CA ALA A 190 0.17 -9.77 0.67
C ALA A 190 1.65 -9.65 1.11
N ARG A 191 2.45 -10.70 0.86
CA ARG A 191 3.89 -10.74 1.13
C ARG A 191 4.66 -9.59 0.45
N CYS A 192 4.16 -9.12 -0.69
CA CYS A 192 4.75 -8.06 -1.51
C CYS A 192 4.39 -6.65 -1.02
N LEU A 193 3.66 -6.52 0.08
CA LEU A 193 3.46 -5.24 0.79
C LEU A 193 4.70 -4.81 1.58
N SER A 194 5.88 -5.18 1.07
CA SER A 194 7.19 -4.95 1.63
C SER A 194 8.27 -4.98 0.55
N LEU A 195 9.35 -4.23 0.75
CA LEU A 195 10.52 -4.22 -0.12
C LEU A 195 11.16 -5.61 -0.21
N ILE A 196 11.25 -6.34 0.90
CA ILE A 196 11.84 -7.68 0.92
C ILE A 196 10.95 -8.70 0.19
N GLY A 197 9.63 -8.59 0.33
CA GLY A 197 8.69 -9.41 -0.44
C GLY A 197 8.88 -9.22 -1.94
N ILE A 198 8.95 -7.96 -2.38
CA ILE A 198 9.18 -7.62 -3.79
C ILE A 198 10.58 -8.05 -4.24
N ALA A 199 11.61 -7.88 -3.42
CA ALA A 199 12.96 -8.32 -3.72
C ALA A 199 13.04 -9.83 -3.95
N ARG A 200 12.31 -10.64 -3.15
CA ARG A 200 12.18 -12.08 -3.34
C ARG A 200 11.52 -12.42 -4.67
N GLU A 201 10.47 -11.72 -5.06
CA GLU A 201 9.81 -11.91 -6.35
C GLU A 201 10.74 -11.56 -7.52
N VAL A 202 11.43 -10.42 -7.45
CA VAL A 202 12.42 -10.02 -8.46
C VAL A 202 13.55 -11.04 -8.55
N ALA A 203 14.07 -11.54 -7.42
CA ALA A 203 15.10 -12.57 -7.41
C ALA A 203 14.60 -13.89 -8.04
N ALA A 204 13.39 -14.32 -7.72
CA ALA A 204 12.80 -15.54 -8.28
C ALA A 204 12.59 -15.44 -9.80
N LEU A 205 12.13 -14.28 -10.27
CA LEU A 205 11.92 -14.01 -11.69
C LEU A 205 13.25 -13.91 -12.43
N THR A 206 14.18 -13.08 -11.95
CA THR A 206 15.41 -12.77 -12.69
C THR A 206 16.53 -13.80 -12.48
N GLY A 207 16.47 -14.59 -11.41
CA GLY A 207 17.57 -15.45 -10.97
C GLY A 207 18.70 -14.68 -10.28
N ALA A 208 18.52 -13.37 -10.01
CA ALA A 208 19.49 -12.54 -9.31
C ALA A 208 19.67 -13.00 -7.85
N PRO A 209 20.87 -12.80 -7.26
CA PRO A 209 21.08 -13.08 -5.85
C PRO A 209 20.23 -12.15 -4.97
N LEU A 210 19.68 -12.73 -3.91
CA LEU A 210 18.94 -12.02 -2.86
C LEU A 210 19.88 -11.77 -1.66
N HIS A 211 19.90 -10.53 -1.19
CA HIS A 211 20.68 -10.06 -0.05
C HIS A 211 19.73 -9.56 1.03
N LEU A 212 19.41 -10.39 2.01
CA LEU A 212 18.55 -9.97 3.13
C LEU A 212 19.35 -9.14 4.15
N PRO A 213 18.70 -8.19 4.87
CA PRO A 213 19.33 -7.52 6.01
C PRO A 213 19.87 -8.54 7.02
N ALA A 214 21.02 -8.23 7.63
CA ALA A 214 21.56 -9.03 8.71
C ALA A 214 20.62 -9.00 9.94
N ASP A 215 20.46 -10.15 10.61
CA ASP A 215 19.75 -10.24 11.89
C ASP A 215 20.65 -9.72 13.01
N GLU A 216 20.72 -8.39 13.11
CA GLU A 216 21.49 -7.69 14.14
C GLU A 216 20.62 -7.47 15.38
N TRP A 217 21.08 -7.98 16.53
CA TRP A 217 20.42 -7.83 17.82
C TRP A 217 21.44 -7.62 18.92
N SER A 218 21.48 -6.40 19.49
CA SER A 218 22.50 -5.98 20.46
C SER A 218 21.89 -5.50 21.79
N PRO A 219 21.25 -6.38 22.57
CA PRO A 219 20.77 -6.05 23.91
C PRO A 219 21.92 -5.83 24.89
N ALA A 220 21.71 -4.96 25.89
CA ALA A 220 22.69 -4.70 26.94
C ALA A 220 22.01 -4.30 28.26
N GLY A 221 22.60 -4.71 29.38
CA GLY A 221 22.08 -4.46 30.73
C GLY A 221 21.88 -5.75 31.53
N ASP A 222 21.61 -5.61 32.83
CA ASP A 222 21.29 -6.72 33.73
C ASP A 222 19.77 -6.89 33.93
N ASP A 223 18.99 -5.95 33.42
CA ASP A 223 17.54 -5.95 33.38
C ASP A 223 16.99 -6.92 32.32
N GLN A 224 15.72 -7.34 32.46
CA GLN A 224 15.01 -8.15 31.48
C GLN A 224 13.72 -7.46 31.03
N ALA A 225 13.31 -7.66 29.78
CA ALA A 225 12.05 -7.11 29.27
C ALA A 225 10.83 -7.52 30.14
N SER A 226 10.87 -8.72 30.72
CA SER A 226 9.85 -9.22 31.66
C SER A 226 9.76 -8.45 32.99
N ASP A 227 10.79 -7.69 33.34
CA ASP A 227 10.78 -6.83 34.54
C ASP A 227 9.98 -5.54 34.32
N TYR A 228 9.74 -5.19 33.05
CA TYR A 228 9.03 -3.98 32.66
C TYR A 228 7.57 -4.24 32.33
N VAL A 229 7.29 -5.32 31.59
CA VAL A 229 5.96 -5.54 31.02
C VAL A 229 5.61 -7.02 31.03
N ALA A 230 4.31 -7.32 31.08
CA ALA A 230 3.77 -8.64 30.78
C ALA A 230 2.78 -8.55 29.61
N VAL A 231 2.58 -9.65 28.89
CA VAL A 231 1.63 -9.73 27.78
C VAL A 231 0.67 -10.89 28.02
N ARG A 232 -0.63 -10.63 27.82
CA ARG A 232 -1.70 -11.62 27.87
C ARG A 232 -2.59 -11.47 26.65
N ILE A 233 -2.94 -12.60 26.04
CA ILE A 233 -3.86 -12.66 24.90
C ILE A 233 -5.11 -13.39 25.36
N ASP A 234 -6.23 -12.67 25.44
CA ASP A 234 -7.50 -13.21 25.89
C ASP A 234 -8.30 -13.84 24.72
N ASP A 235 -8.03 -13.44 23.48
CA ASP A 235 -8.62 -14.03 22.27
C ASP A 235 -7.54 -14.48 21.25
N PRO A 236 -6.97 -15.69 21.42
CA PRO A 236 -5.94 -16.24 20.53
C PRO A 236 -6.37 -16.46 19.08
N ALA A 237 -7.68 -16.49 18.79
CA ALA A 237 -8.20 -16.66 17.44
C ALA A 237 -8.09 -15.35 16.64
N LEU A 238 -8.17 -14.20 17.32
CA LEU A 238 -8.03 -12.88 16.69
C LEU A 238 -6.61 -12.30 16.78
N CYS A 239 -5.81 -12.75 17.75
CA CYS A 239 -4.40 -12.42 17.86
C CYS A 239 -3.61 -13.66 18.25
N ASN A 240 -2.89 -14.27 17.30
CA ASN A 240 -2.18 -15.51 17.58
C ASN A 240 -0.80 -15.28 18.21
N ARG A 241 -0.19 -14.10 18.01
CA ARG A 241 1.10 -13.72 18.60
C ARG A 241 1.18 -12.22 18.89
N TYR A 242 1.70 -11.89 20.06
CA TYR A 242 2.05 -10.53 20.45
C TYR A 242 3.43 -10.51 21.10
N THR A 243 4.29 -9.65 20.58
CA THR A 243 5.68 -9.54 21.02
C THR A 243 5.98 -8.09 21.39
N GLY A 244 6.66 -7.89 22.52
CA GLY A 244 7.05 -6.58 23.06
C GLY A 244 8.54 -6.50 23.32
N ALA A 245 9.21 -5.51 22.73
CA ALA A 245 10.61 -5.19 22.99
C ALA A 245 10.71 -3.88 23.79
N MET A 246 11.62 -3.84 24.76
CA MET A 246 11.85 -2.65 25.59
C MET A 246 13.11 -1.92 25.13
N ILE A 247 12.97 -0.63 24.85
CA ILE A 247 14.08 0.26 24.51
C ILE A 247 14.05 1.45 25.48
N VAL A 248 15.11 1.59 26.27
CA VAL A 248 15.26 2.67 27.25
C VAL A 248 16.22 3.75 26.75
N ASP A 249 16.24 4.90 27.42
CA ASP A 249 17.15 6.01 27.15
C ASP A 249 17.07 6.55 25.70
N VAL A 250 15.89 6.44 25.07
CA VAL A 250 15.68 7.00 23.73
C VAL A 250 15.61 8.52 23.77
N THR A 251 15.98 9.13 22.65
CA THR A 251 15.78 10.56 22.39
C THR A 251 15.01 10.73 21.09
N ALA A 252 13.78 11.22 21.21
CA ALA A 252 12.96 11.59 20.07
C ALA A 252 13.59 12.77 19.33
N GLY A 253 13.72 12.64 18.01
CA GLY A 253 14.32 13.65 17.15
C GLY A 253 14.06 13.36 15.67
N PRO A 254 14.63 14.15 14.74
CA PRO A 254 14.54 13.83 13.32
C PRO A 254 15.27 12.54 12.99
N SER A 255 14.70 11.74 12.07
CA SER A 255 15.35 10.55 11.52
C SER A 255 16.58 10.92 10.68
N PRO A 256 17.54 10.01 10.48
CA PRO A 256 18.60 10.20 9.50
C PRO A 256 18.03 10.49 8.10
N GLN A 257 18.69 11.34 7.34
CA GLN A 257 18.17 11.80 6.03
C GLN A 257 17.88 10.63 5.07
N TRP A 258 18.74 9.62 5.02
CA TRP A 258 18.55 8.46 4.15
C TRP A 258 17.23 7.72 4.43
N MET A 259 16.80 7.65 5.70
CA MET A 259 15.55 7.01 6.11
C MET A 259 14.36 7.87 5.73
N GLN A 260 14.45 9.17 5.98
CA GLN A 260 13.43 10.13 5.58
C GLN A 260 13.20 10.08 4.06
N ASP A 261 14.27 10.03 3.28
CA ASP A 261 14.20 9.99 1.82
C ASP A 261 13.53 8.70 1.32
N ARG A 262 13.88 7.55 1.91
CA ARG A 262 13.22 6.28 1.58
C ARG A 262 11.72 6.30 1.92
N LEU A 263 11.35 6.83 3.10
CA LEU A 263 9.96 6.97 3.49
C LEU A 263 9.19 7.85 2.50
N ARG A 264 9.74 9.03 2.15
CA ARG A 264 9.11 9.94 1.17
C ARG A 264 8.92 9.28 -0.18
N LYS A 265 9.97 8.65 -0.71
CA LYS A 265 9.93 7.94 -2.00
C LYS A 265 8.99 6.72 -1.97
N ALA A 266 8.73 6.15 -0.80
CA ALA A 266 7.74 5.10 -0.58
C ALA A 266 6.34 5.63 -0.21
N GLY A 267 6.09 6.95 -0.37
CA GLY A 267 4.77 7.56 -0.16
C GLY A 267 4.43 7.91 1.29
N MET A 268 5.39 7.85 2.22
CA MET A 268 5.18 8.16 3.64
C MET A 268 5.90 9.44 4.06
N ARG A 269 5.21 10.32 4.81
CA ARG A 269 5.81 11.53 5.38
C ARG A 269 6.60 11.18 6.65
N PRO A 270 7.88 11.57 6.77
CA PRO A 270 8.64 11.46 8.01
C PRO A 270 8.02 12.29 9.15
N ILE A 271 8.19 11.83 10.39
CA ILE A 271 7.61 12.42 11.60
C ILE A 271 8.71 12.60 12.65
N ASN A 272 9.23 11.50 13.19
CA ASN A 272 10.33 11.47 14.14
C ASN A 272 11.01 10.09 14.08
N ASN A 273 12.24 9.98 14.56
CA ASN A 273 13.04 8.76 14.52
C ASN A 273 12.33 7.52 15.08
N ILE A 274 11.50 7.61 16.11
CA ILE A 274 10.81 6.44 16.68
C ILE A 274 9.69 5.95 15.74
N VAL A 275 8.82 6.86 15.29
CA VAL A 275 7.69 6.54 14.40
C VAL A 275 8.16 6.21 12.99
N ASP A 276 9.19 6.88 12.51
CA ASP A 276 9.78 6.65 11.19
C ASP A 276 10.43 5.27 11.13
N ILE A 277 11.04 4.80 12.22
CA ILE A 277 11.59 3.44 12.28
C ILE A 277 10.49 2.39 12.19
N THR A 278 9.36 2.56 12.88
CA THR A 278 8.25 1.59 12.77
C THR A 278 7.66 1.57 11.37
N ASN A 279 7.50 2.75 10.74
CA ASN A 279 7.06 2.86 9.35
C ASN A 279 8.08 2.27 8.36
N TYR A 280 9.37 2.53 8.59
CA TYR A 280 10.46 2.03 7.76
C TYR A 280 10.51 0.50 7.78
N VAL A 281 10.42 -0.13 8.96
CA VAL A 281 10.43 -1.59 9.08
C VAL A 281 9.15 -2.22 8.53
N MET A 282 8.00 -1.55 8.66
CA MET A 282 6.77 -1.97 7.98
C MET A 282 6.92 -1.98 6.46
N LEU A 283 7.57 -0.97 5.86
CA LEU A 283 7.87 -0.96 4.43
C LEU A 283 8.97 -1.96 4.04
N GLU A 284 9.99 -2.15 4.88
CA GLU A 284 11.12 -3.05 4.63
C GLU A 284 10.67 -4.52 4.65
N TRP A 285 9.98 -4.93 5.73
CA TRP A 285 9.65 -6.32 6.05
C TRP A 285 8.16 -6.67 5.93
N GLY A 286 7.27 -5.66 5.90
CA GLY A 286 5.81 -5.89 5.81
C GLY A 286 5.10 -6.00 7.16
N GLN A 287 5.81 -5.84 8.29
CA GLN A 287 5.23 -5.90 9.62
C GLN A 287 4.82 -4.50 10.11
N PRO A 288 3.52 -4.22 10.30
CA PRO A 288 3.14 -3.05 11.05
C PRO A 288 3.62 -3.16 12.50
N LEU A 289 4.31 -2.12 12.95
CA LEU A 289 4.81 -1.98 14.32
C LEU A 289 4.19 -0.75 14.98
N HIS A 290 4.09 -0.78 16.30
CA HIS A 290 3.66 0.38 17.08
C HIS A 290 4.61 0.63 18.25
N ALA A 291 4.81 1.89 18.61
CA ALA A 291 5.63 2.27 19.75
C ALA A 291 4.73 2.97 20.77
N PHE A 292 4.70 2.45 22.00
CA PHE A 292 4.04 3.09 23.13
C PHE A 292 5.05 3.83 23.99
N ASP A 293 4.66 4.98 24.52
CA ASP A 293 5.38 5.61 25.63
C ASP A 293 5.20 4.76 26.89
N TYR A 294 6.28 4.09 27.30
CA TYR A 294 6.23 3.18 28.44
C TYR A 294 6.04 3.91 29.76
N ASP A 295 6.50 5.15 29.90
CA ASP A 295 6.36 5.91 31.14
C ASP A 295 4.88 6.25 31.40
N ILE A 296 4.11 6.45 30.32
CA ILE A 296 2.65 6.56 30.38
C ILE A 296 2.01 5.24 30.81
N LEU A 297 2.38 4.12 30.17
CA LEU A 297 1.83 2.80 30.53
C LEU A 297 2.11 2.46 32.00
N LYS A 298 3.33 2.71 32.47
CA LYS A 298 3.74 2.55 33.87
C LYS A 298 2.89 3.41 34.80
N SER A 299 2.68 4.68 34.44
CA SER A 299 1.82 5.58 35.21
C SER A 299 0.38 5.10 35.29
N ARG A 300 -0.16 4.51 34.21
CA ARG A 300 -1.52 3.94 34.16
C ARG A 300 -1.64 2.70 35.06
N ALA A 301 -0.69 1.78 34.97
CA ALA A 301 -0.63 0.58 35.81
C ALA A 301 -0.59 0.95 37.31
N GLN A 302 0.22 1.94 37.67
CA GLN A 302 0.32 2.41 39.06
C GLN A 302 -1.00 2.99 39.60
N ARG A 303 -1.82 3.64 38.77
CA ARG A 303 -3.13 4.19 39.20
C ARG A 303 -4.11 3.10 39.61
N VAL A 304 -3.99 1.90 39.06
CA VAL A 304 -4.85 0.74 39.37
C VAL A 304 -4.19 -0.25 40.35
N GLY A 305 -3.00 0.09 40.86
CA GLY A 305 -2.30 -0.68 41.90
C GLY A 305 -1.32 -1.72 41.40
N ASP A 306 -1.04 -1.76 40.09
CA ASP A 306 -0.09 -2.70 39.51
C ASP A 306 1.34 -2.15 39.57
N ALA A 307 2.30 -3.06 39.84
CA ALA A 307 3.73 -2.71 39.86
C ALA A 307 4.29 -2.47 38.45
N THR A 308 3.81 -3.25 37.47
CA THR A 308 4.27 -3.25 36.09
C THR A 308 3.06 -3.32 35.14
N PRO A 309 3.10 -2.62 34.00
CA PRO A 309 2.06 -2.74 32.97
C PRO A 309 1.88 -4.19 32.50
N THR A 310 0.62 -4.57 32.28
CA THR A 310 0.27 -5.80 31.55
C THR A 310 -0.51 -5.41 30.31
N ILE A 311 0.03 -5.72 29.13
CA ILE A 311 -0.69 -5.59 27.87
C ILE A 311 -1.67 -6.75 27.74
N ILE A 312 -2.92 -6.43 27.46
CA ILE A 312 -4.04 -7.35 27.36
C ILE A 312 -4.67 -7.18 25.99
N VAL A 313 -4.56 -8.21 25.15
CA VAL A 313 -5.23 -8.24 23.85
C VAL A 313 -6.60 -8.90 24.02
N ARG A 314 -7.66 -8.09 23.94
CA ARG A 314 -9.05 -8.51 24.20
C ARG A 314 -10.03 -7.86 23.24
N ARG A 315 -11.24 -8.40 23.14
CA ARG A 315 -12.34 -7.70 22.46
C ARG A 315 -12.78 -6.45 23.23
N ALA A 316 -13.30 -5.47 22.52
CA ALA A 316 -13.98 -4.33 23.11
C ALA A 316 -15.24 -4.79 23.87
N ALA A 317 -15.63 -4.04 24.90
CA ALA A 317 -16.96 -4.16 25.46
C ALA A 317 -17.98 -3.51 24.50
N GLY A 318 -19.21 -4.05 24.43
CA GLY A 318 -20.27 -3.46 23.62
C GLY A 318 -20.55 -2.01 24.02
N GLY A 319 -20.33 -1.07 23.10
CA GLY A 319 -20.51 0.37 23.34
C GLY A 319 -19.29 1.08 23.94
N GLU A 320 -18.14 0.41 24.07
CA GLU A 320 -16.89 0.99 24.58
C GLU A 320 -16.51 2.25 23.80
N LYS A 321 -16.15 3.33 24.50
CA LYS A 321 -15.75 4.60 23.91
C LYS A 321 -14.22 4.67 23.88
N PHE A 322 -13.65 5.06 22.75
CA PHE A 322 -12.21 5.18 22.60
C PHE A 322 -11.84 6.35 21.69
N THR A 323 -10.88 7.19 22.10
CA THR A 323 -10.38 8.32 21.30
C THR A 323 -9.08 7.93 20.61
N THR A 324 -9.09 7.98 19.29
CA THR A 324 -7.92 7.65 18.45
C THR A 324 -6.98 8.85 18.29
N LEU A 325 -5.78 8.61 17.73
CA LEU A 325 -4.75 9.64 17.48
C LEU A 325 -5.22 10.84 16.62
N ASP A 326 -6.33 10.71 15.91
CA ASP A 326 -6.98 11.77 15.12
C ASP A 326 -7.93 12.66 15.94
N ASP A 327 -7.95 12.50 17.28
CA ASP A 327 -8.82 13.22 18.22
C ASP A 327 -10.33 12.94 18.01
N VAL A 328 -10.66 11.79 17.41
CA VAL A 328 -12.05 11.36 17.19
C VAL A 328 -12.45 10.29 18.21
N THR A 329 -13.47 10.56 19.02
CA THR A 329 -14.08 9.55 19.90
C THR A 329 -14.98 8.61 19.10
N ARG A 330 -14.68 7.31 19.19
CA ARG A 330 -15.36 6.23 18.49
C ARG A 330 -16.15 5.37 19.48
N THR A 331 -17.26 4.80 19.01
CA THR A 331 -18.02 3.79 19.75
C THR A 331 -17.74 2.43 19.11
N LEU A 332 -17.24 1.53 19.93
CA LEU A 332 -16.80 0.20 19.54
C LEU A 332 -17.88 -0.84 19.85
N ASP A 333 -17.92 -1.90 19.05
CA ASP A 333 -18.74 -3.07 19.31
C ASP A 333 -17.87 -4.27 19.75
N ASP A 334 -18.52 -5.31 20.27
CA ASP A 334 -17.86 -6.49 20.84
C ASP A 334 -17.15 -7.40 19.81
N SER A 335 -17.26 -7.07 18.52
CA SER A 335 -16.50 -7.75 17.48
C SER A 335 -15.10 -7.16 17.31
N MET A 336 -14.87 -5.93 17.77
CA MET A 336 -13.60 -5.21 17.55
C MET A 336 -12.53 -5.66 18.54
N LEU A 337 -11.33 -5.95 18.03
CA LEU A 337 -10.17 -6.29 18.86
C LEU A 337 -9.45 -5.03 19.36
N MET A 338 -9.11 -5.03 20.64
CA MET A 338 -8.44 -3.95 21.35
C MET A 338 -7.13 -4.43 21.95
N ILE A 339 -6.20 -3.49 22.05
CA ILE A 339 -5.03 -3.58 22.90
C ILE A 339 -5.34 -2.73 24.12
N ALA A 340 -5.28 -3.34 25.30
CA ALA A 340 -5.61 -2.71 26.56
C ALA A 340 -4.49 -2.92 27.57
N ASP A 341 -4.54 -2.16 28.66
CA ASP A 341 -3.87 -2.49 29.90
C ASP A 341 -4.90 -2.73 31.01
N THR A 342 -4.45 -2.90 32.24
CA THR A 342 -5.30 -3.08 33.40
C THR A 342 -6.14 -1.83 33.75
N ALA A 343 -5.79 -0.67 33.21
CA ALA A 343 -6.55 0.57 33.38
C ALA A 343 -7.59 0.80 32.27
N GLY A 344 -7.40 0.25 31.06
CA GLY A 344 -8.36 0.35 29.96
C GLY A 344 -7.72 0.18 28.58
N SER A 345 -8.48 0.46 27.52
CA SER A 345 -7.99 0.38 26.13
C SER A 345 -6.93 1.43 25.83
N ILE A 346 -5.91 1.05 25.04
CA ILE A 346 -4.80 1.90 24.61
C ILE A 346 -4.65 1.97 23.08
N ALA A 347 -5.16 0.98 22.32
CA ALA A 347 -5.18 1.01 20.87
C ALA A 347 -6.28 0.10 20.28
N ILE A 348 -6.73 0.42 19.06
CA ILE A 348 -7.55 -0.47 18.24
C ILE A 348 -6.60 -1.39 17.47
N ALA A 349 -6.67 -2.69 17.75
CA ALA A 349 -5.65 -3.64 17.36
C ALA A 349 -5.46 -3.69 15.83
N GLY A 350 -4.24 -3.36 15.39
CA GLY A 350 -3.86 -3.34 13.98
C GLY A 350 -4.57 -2.29 13.12
N VAL A 351 -5.28 -1.32 13.70
CA VAL A 351 -5.98 -0.25 12.97
C VAL A 351 -5.36 1.11 13.29
N MET A 352 -5.40 1.52 14.56
CA MET A 352 -4.94 2.84 14.99
C MET A 352 -4.64 2.88 16.50
N GLY A 353 -3.56 3.57 16.88
CA GLY A 353 -3.22 3.83 18.27
C GLY A 353 -4.18 4.80 18.96
N GLY A 354 -4.14 4.82 20.29
CA GLY A 354 -4.81 5.82 21.12
C GLY A 354 -3.95 7.05 21.34
N GLN A 355 -4.62 8.19 21.52
CA GLN A 355 -3.97 9.46 21.84
C GLN A 355 -3.23 9.41 23.19
N GLU A 356 -3.75 8.67 24.17
CA GLU A 356 -3.24 8.72 25.54
C GLU A 356 -1.85 8.10 25.71
N SER A 357 -1.42 7.21 24.81
CA SER A 357 -0.15 6.45 24.91
C SER A 357 0.83 6.78 23.78
N GLU A 358 0.60 7.90 23.08
CA GLU A 358 1.41 8.34 21.94
C GLU A 358 2.85 8.70 22.36
N VAL A 359 3.81 8.38 21.49
CA VAL A 359 5.21 8.79 21.63
C VAL A 359 5.33 10.30 21.38
N GLY A 360 5.90 11.03 22.34
CA GLY A 360 6.11 12.48 22.26
C GLY A 360 7.58 12.89 22.35
N GLY A 361 7.84 14.20 22.28
CA GLY A 361 9.19 14.75 22.41
C GLY A 361 9.84 14.52 23.79
N GLN A 362 9.07 14.08 24.78
CA GLN A 362 9.55 13.77 26.13
C GLN A 362 9.76 12.26 26.37
N THR A 363 9.37 11.40 25.43
CA THR A 363 9.48 9.94 25.62
C THR A 363 10.93 9.53 25.80
N ARG A 364 11.19 8.75 26.86
CA ARG A 364 12.51 8.18 27.19
C ARG A 364 12.55 6.67 27.15
N THR A 365 11.40 6.03 27.34
CA THR A 365 11.27 4.59 27.32
C THR A 365 10.16 4.19 26.36
N VAL A 366 10.46 3.27 25.46
CA VAL A 366 9.53 2.76 24.44
C VAL A 366 9.26 1.28 24.70
N LEU A 367 7.98 0.94 24.72
CA LEU A 367 7.52 -0.43 24.48
C LEU A 367 7.18 -0.57 23.00
N LEU A 368 8.00 -1.32 22.26
CA LEU A 368 7.79 -1.60 20.86
C LEU A 368 6.91 -2.84 20.71
N GLU A 369 5.74 -2.66 20.12
CA GLU A 369 4.80 -3.71 19.75
C GLU A 369 5.12 -4.28 18.37
N SER A 370 5.14 -5.61 18.30
CA SER A 370 4.98 -6.38 17.06
C SER A 370 3.97 -7.50 17.26
N ALA A 371 2.84 -7.43 16.57
CA ALA A 371 1.72 -8.34 16.77
C ALA A 371 1.14 -8.86 15.44
N THR A 372 0.34 -9.91 15.53
CA THR A 372 -0.36 -10.51 14.40
C THR A 372 -1.84 -10.58 14.68
N PHE A 373 -2.64 -9.92 13.85
CA PHE A 373 -4.08 -9.85 13.99
C PHE A 373 -4.78 -10.58 12.84
N GLU A 374 -5.94 -11.17 13.12
CA GLU A 374 -6.75 -11.87 12.12
C GLU A 374 -7.32 -10.87 11.09
N GLY A 375 -7.14 -11.19 9.80
CA GLY A 375 -7.35 -10.23 8.72
C GLY A 375 -8.80 -9.87 8.47
N ILE A 376 -9.74 -10.82 8.60
CA ILE A 376 -11.17 -10.53 8.40
C ILE A 376 -11.68 -9.59 9.49
N ASN A 377 -11.30 -9.83 10.75
CA ASN A 377 -11.62 -8.98 11.88
C ASN A 377 -11.07 -7.56 11.65
N ASN A 378 -9.78 -7.45 11.35
CA ASN A 378 -9.13 -6.16 11.12
C ASN A 378 -9.80 -5.38 9.97
N ARG A 379 -10.12 -6.05 8.85
CA ARG A 379 -10.84 -5.46 7.72
C ARG A 379 -12.22 -4.94 8.11
N ARG A 380 -12.99 -5.74 8.87
CA ARG A 380 -14.34 -5.36 9.33
C ARG A 380 -14.27 -4.16 10.26
N THR A 381 -13.34 -4.15 11.21
CA THR A 381 -13.13 -3.05 12.16
C THR A 381 -12.73 -1.75 11.44
N ALA A 382 -11.72 -1.80 10.56
CA ALA A 382 -11.29 -0.64 9.79
C ALA A 382 -12.41 -0.08 8.89
N GLY A 383 -13.21 -0.96 8.27
CA GLY A 383 -14.36 -0.58 7.45
C GLY A 383 -15.50 0.06 8.26
N ALA A 384 -15.86 -0.55 9.40
CA ALA A 384 -16.91 -0.04 10.29
C ALA A 384 -16.56 1.34 10.85
N LEU A 385 -15.29 1.54 11.23
CA LEU A 385 -14.79 2.80 11.76
C LEU A 385 -14.35 3.82 10.69
N ARG A 386 -14.35 3.41 9.41
CA ARG A 386 -13.85 4.21 8.27
C ARG A 386 -12.43 4.73 8.49
N LEU A 387 -11.56 3.85 8.98
CA LEU A 387 -10.16 4.11 9.30
C LEU A 387 -9.21 3.27 8.41
N PRO A 388 -9.03 3.63 7.13
CA PRO A 388 -7.99 3.01 6.33
C PRO A 388 -6.61 3.44 6.84
N SER A 389 -5.73 2.48 7.12
CA SER A 389 -4.34 2.73 7.53
C SER A 389 -3.40 1.75 6.82
N GLU A 390 -2.12 2.10 6.73
CA GLU A 390 -1.07 1.21 6.20
C GLU A 390 -1.01 -0.13 6.95
N ALA A 391 -1.23 -0.07 8.28
CA ALA A 391 -1.29 -1.24 9.14
C ALA A 391 -2.50 -2.12 8.84
N SER A 392 -3.71 -1.53 8.84
CA SER A 392 -4.94 -2.30 8.58
C SER A 392 -4.97 -2.88 7.17
N TYR A 393 -4.39 -2.18 6.18
CA TYR A 393 -4.29 -2.68 4.81
C TYR A 393 -3.45 -3.97 4.71
N ARG A 394 -2.37 -4.08 5.50
CA ARG A 394 -1.52 -5.27 5.60
C ARG A 394 -2.17 -6.37 6.44
N PHE A 395 -2.62 -6.06 7.65
CA PHE A 395 -3.28 -7.06 8.50
C PHE A 395 -4.53 -7.67 7.84
N ALA A 396 -5.33 -6.87 7.14
CA ALA A 396 -6.50 -7.35 6.40
C ALA A 396 -6.19 -8.40 5.32
N ARG A 397 -4.94 -8.47 4.85
CA ARG A 397 -4.46 -9.44 3.86
C ARG A 397 -3.60 -10.55 4.46
N GLY A 398 -3.33 -10.48 5.76
CA GLY A 398 -2.51 -11.45 6.50
C GLY A 398 -1.06 -10.99 6.64
N VAL A 399 -0.57 -11.04 7.87
CA VAL A 399 0.84 -10.83 8.23
C VAL A 399 1.32 -12.07 8.98
N PRO A 400 2.42 -12.73 8.59
CA PRO A 400 2.88 -13.96 9.24
C PRO A 400 3.35 -13.73 10.68
N ALA A 401 3.00 -14.62 11.61
CA ALA A 401 3.35 -14.47 13.02
C ALA A 401 4.83 -14.68 13.34
N GLN A 402 5.56 -15.40 12.48
CA GLN A 402 7.01 -15.53 12.57
C GLN A 402 7.72 -14.20 12.35
N LEU A 403 7.09 -13.25 11.64
CA LEU A 403 7.68 -11.96 11.34
C LEU A 403 7.82 -11.07 12.58
N ASN A 404 7.00 -11.29 13.61
CA ASN A 404 6.94 -10.38 14.76
C ASN A 404 8.30 -10.20 15.46
N ASP A 405 8.99 -11.31 15.70
CA ASP A 405 10.29 -11.30 16.37
C ASP A 405 11.36 -10.62 15.49
N LEU A 406 11.40 -10.98 14.21
CA LEU A 406 12.37 -10.42 13.24
C LEU A 406 12.21 -8.90 13.08
N ALA A 407 10.97 -8.44 12.91
CA ALA A 407 10.66 -7.03 12.75
C ALA A 407 10.89 -6.22 14.04
N ALA A 408 10.53 -6.78 15.20
CA ALA A 408 10.79 -6.15 16.49
C ALA A 408 12.29 -5.94 16.72
N ARG A 409 13.12 -6.97 16.45
CA ARG A 409 14.58 -6.87 16.55
C ARG A 409 15.14 -5.81 15.60
N ARG A 410 14.69 -5.82 14.34
CA ARG A 410 15.11 -4.85 13.33
C ARG A 410 14.80 -3.41 13.75
N ALA A 411 13.58 -3.14 14.21
CA ALA A 411 13.18 -1.81 14.66
C ALA A 411 13.92 -1.38 15.94
N ALA A 412 14.05 -2.26 16.92
CA ALA A 412 14.79 -1.97 18.15
C ALA A 412 16.27 -1.66 17.90
N GLU A 413 16.93 -2.38 16.98
CA GLU A 413 18.31 -2.08 16.57
C GLU A 413 18.43 -0.73 15.85
N LEU A 414 17.45 -0.39 15.00
CA LEU A 414 17.39 0.94 14.41
C LEU A 414 17.16 2.03 15.47
N MET A 415 16.34 1.79 16.49
CA MET A 415 16.11 2.73 17.59
C MET A 415 17.38 2.91 18.44
N ARG A 416 18.12 1.82 18.68
CA ARG A 416 19.44 1.87 19.33
C ARG A 416 20.40 2.79 18.57
N ARG A 417 20.46 2.64 17.24
CA ARG A 417 21.37 3.41 16.37
C ARG A 417 20.97 4.87 16.21
N TYR A 418 19.68 5.15 16.02
CA TYR A 418 19.21 6.45 15.53
C TYR A 418 18.35 7.23 16.53
N ALA A 419 17.95 6.61 17.64
CA ALA A 419 17.37 7.30 18.80
C ALA A 419 18.29 7.25 20.03
N GLY A 420 19.48 6.63 19.93
CA GLY A 420 20.47 6.55 21.01
C GLY A 420 20.07 5.63 22.17
N GLY A 421 18.98 4.86 22.01
CA GLY A 421 18.45 4.02 23.07
C GLY A 421 19.31 2.79 23.36
N ARG A 422 19.02 2.13 24.47
CA ARG A 422 19.55 0.82 24.86
C ARG A 422 18.44 -0.22 24.80
N ILE A 423 18.70 -1.30 24.07
CA ILE A 423 17.79 -2.44 23.99
C ILE A 423 17.92 -3.24 25.29
N VAL A 424 16.82 -3.42 26.00
CA VAL A 424 16.76 -4.26 27.20
C VAL A 424 16.82 -5.74 26.77
N PRO A 425 17.61 -6.60 27.45
CA PRO A 425 17.65 -8.03 27.19
C PRO A 425 16.28 -8.72 27.21
N GLY A 426 16.09 -9.64 26.26
CA GLY A 426 14.86 -10.41 26.11
C GLY A 426 13.72 -9.62 25.47
N MET A 427 12.61 -10.31 25.22
CA MET A 427 11.36 -9.77 24.71
C MET A 427 10.23 -10.50 25.42
N VAL A 428 9.13 -9.80 25.69
CA VAL A 428 7.90 -10.49 26.10
C VAL A 428 7.23 -11.05 24.84
N ASP A 429 6.92 -12.34 24.83
CA ASP A 429 6.36 -13.00 23.67
C ASP A 429 5.23 -13.94 24.10
N ALA A 430 4.00 -13.59 23.75
CA ALA A 430 2.84 -14.43 23.92
C ALA A 430 2.48 -15.04 22.55
N TYR A 431 2.71 -16.34 22.40
CA TYR A 431 2.44 -17.07 21.15
C TYR A 431 1.56 -18.32 21.37
N PRO A 432 0.31 -18.14 21.85
CA PRO A 432 -0.58 -19.25 22.22
C PRO A 432 -0.94 -20.18 21.05
N VAL A 433 -0.99 -19.65 19.82
CA VAL A 433 -1.32 -20.43 18.61
C VAL A 433 -0.20 -20.28 17.58
N PRO A 434 0.85 -21.13 17.65
CA PRO A 434 1.93 -21.13 16.68
C PRO A 434 1.43 -21.26 15.23
N GLN A 435 1.97 -20.43 14.34
CA GLN A 435 1.68 -20.54 12.91
C GLN A 435 2.30 -21.83 12.38
N THR A 436 1.51 -22.55 11.59
CA THR A 436 1.93 -23.78 10.93
C THR A 436 2.38 -23.49 9.50
N GLN A 437 3.34 -24.29 9.00
CA GLN A 437 3.69 -24.29 7.58
C GLN A 437 2.98 -25.47 6.91
N PRO A 438 2.19 -25.24 5.85
CA PRO A 438 1.51 -26.32 5.16
C PRO A 438 2.52 -27.20 4.42
N ILE A 439 2.13 -28.44 4.16
CA ILE A 439 2.82 -29.31 3.21
C ILE A 439 1.83 -29.56 2.08
N VAL A 440 2.22 -29.23 0.86
CA VAL A 440 1.39 -29.35 -0.34
C VAL A 440 2.10 -30.25 -1.33
N TYR A 441 1.33 -31.06 -2.06
CA TYR A 441 1.88 -31.99 -3.04
C TYR A 441 1.50 -31.60 -4.45
N THR A 442 2.40 -31.88 -5.40
CA THR A 442 2.10 -31.77 -6.83
C THR A 442 2.78 -32.89 -7.62
N THR A 443 2.34 -33.09 -8.85
CA THR A 443 2.83 -34.10 -9.79
C THR A 443 2.96 -33.48 -11.17
N GLU A 444 3.65 -34.18 -12.07
CA GLU A 444 3.79 -33.75 -13.46
C GLU A 444 2.44 -33.78 -14.17
N ARG A 445 1.64 -34.83 -13.91
CA ARG A 445 0.29 -34.98 -14.44
C ARG A 445 -0.65 -33.84 -14.00
N ASP A 446 -0.59 -33.43 -12.74
CA ASP A 446 -1.43 -32.35 -12.24
C ASP A 446 -1.08 -31.02 -12.89
N MET A 447 0.21 -30.71 -12.97
CA MET A 447 0.74 -29.53 -13.65
C MET A 447 0.32 -29.50 -15.13
N ARG A 448 0.49 -30.60 -15.86
CA ARG A 448 0.08 -30.69 -17.27
C ARG A 448 -1.42 -30.55 -17.47
N ARG A 449 -2.21 -31.13 -16.56
CA ARG A 449 -3.67 -31.05 -16.60
C ARG A 449 -4.18 -29.62 -16.42
N LEU A 450 -3.57 -28.85 -15.51
CA LEU A 450 -3.98 -27.49 -15.19
C LEU A 450 -3.37 -26.45 -16.14
N LEU A 451 -2.08 -26.57 -16.48
CA LEU A 451 -1.37 -25.61 -17.34
C LEU A 451 -1.62 -25.84 -18.83
N GLY A 452 -1.97 -27.06 -19.23
CA GLY A 452 -2.17 -27.39 -20.64
C GLY A 452 -0.90 -27.39 -21.49
N MET A 453 0.28 -27.47 -20.88
CA MET A 453 1.57 -27.54 -21.58
C MET A 453 2.49 -28.63 -20.99
N PRO A 454 3.43 -29.19 -21.78
CA PRO A 454 4.41 -30.12 -21.27
C PRO A 454 5.38 -29.39 -20.31
N VAL A 455 5.37 -29.81 -19.05
CA VAL A 455 6.35 -29.40 -18.03
C VAL A 455 6.89 -30.68 -17.41
N GLU A 456 8.20 -30.74 -17.19
CA GLU A 456 8.85 -31.86 -16.52
C GLU A 456 8.98 -31.60 -15.01
N LEU A 457 8.89 -32.64 -14.18
CA LEU A 457 8.92 -32.48 -12.72
C LEU A 457 10.18 -31.75 -12.17
N PHE A 458 11.30 -31.82 -12.89
CA PHE A 458 12.52 -31.09 -12.49
C PHE A 458 12.41 -29.58 -12.76
N GLU A 459 11.70 -29.15 -13.82
CA GLU A 459 11.44 -27.73 -14.10
C GLU A 459 10.50 -27.15 -13.04
N VAL A 460 9.46 -27.91 -12.67
CA VAL A 460 8.55 -27.59 -11.56
C VAL A 460 9.34 -27.37 -10.27
N ALA A 461 10.20 -28.33 -9.91
CA ALA A 461 11.02 -28.22 -8.71
C ALA A 461 11.99 -27.02 -8.75
N ALA A 462 12.56 -26.71 -9.91
CA ALA A 462 13.45 -25.56 -10.08
C ALA A 462 12.69 -24.22 -9.94
N ALA A 463 11.49 -24.11 -10.52
CA ALA A 463 10.63 -22.94 -10.38
C ALA A 463 10.24 -22.68 -8.93
N LEU A 464 9.75 -23.72 -8.23
CA LEU A 464 9.34 -23.61 -6.82
C LEU A 464 10.53 -23.28 -5.90
N ARG A 465 11.72 -23.86 -6.14
CA ARG A 465 12.91 -23.53 -5.34
C ARG A 465 13.37 -22.08 -5.50
N ARG A 466 13.17 -21.47 -6.67
CA ARG A 466 13.45 -20.02 -6.85
C ARG A 466 12.57 -19.13 -5.97
N LEU A 467 11.42 -19.63 -5.53
CA LEU A 467 10.50 -18.98 -4.61
C LEU A 467 10.75 -19.34 -3.14
N ASP A 468 11.90 -19.97 -2.83
CA ASP A 468 12.27 -20.45 -1.49
C ASP A 468 11.33 -21.54 -0.94
N ILE A 469 10.62 -22.24 -1.83
CA ILE A 469 9.81 -23.40 -1.46
C ILE A 469 10.74 -24.60 -1.33
N ALA A 470 10.74 -25.24 -0.17
CA ALA A 470 11.49 -26.48 0.02
C ALA A 470 10.79 -27.62 -0.72
N VAL A 471 11.51 -28.26 -1.64
CA VAL A 471 10.97 -29.29 -2.53
C VAL A 471 11.72 -30.60 -2.37
N LYS A 472 11.00 -31.66 -1.98
CA LYS A 472 11.50 -33.04 -1.90
C LYS A 472 10.73 -33.95 -2.85
N ARG A 473 11.44 -34.81 -3.58
CA ARG A 473 10.80 -35.87 -4.36
C ARG A 473 10.50 -37.06 -3.45
N VAL A 474 9.27 -37.55 -3.51
CA VAL A 474 8.78 -38.67 -2.69
C VAL A 474 7.93 -39.62 -3.54
N GLU A 475 7.72 -40.84 -3.05
CA GLU A 475 6.96 -41.90 -3.74
C GLU A 475 5.48 -41.98 -3.29
N ALA A 476 5.16 -41.43 -2.12
CA ALA A 476 3.82 -41.46 -1.56
C ALA A 476 3.56 -40.24 -0.68
N VAL A 477 2.29 -39.84 -0.60
CA VAL A 477 1.83 -38.77 0.28
C VAL A 477 1.94 -39.25 1.72
N SER A 478 2.43 -38.39 2.61
CA SER A 478 2.50 -38.70 4.04
C SER A 478 1.11 -39.08 4.59
N PRO A 479 0.97 -40.17 5.38
CA PRO A 479 -0.29 -40.51 6.03
C PRO A 479 -0.80 -39.43 7.00
N GLN A 480 0.08 -38.51 7.42
CA GLN A 480 -0.25 -37.38 8.29
C GLN A 480 -0.62 -36.11 7.50
N ALA A 481 -0.60 -36.15 6.16
CA ALA A 481 -0.96 -35.00 5.35
C ALA A 481 -2.44 -34.63 5.53
N GLY A 482 -2.70 -33.34 5.70
CA GLY A 482 -4.07 -32.82 5.76
C GLY A 482 -4.80 -32.94 4.41
N PRO A 483 -6.14 -32.86 4.40
CA PRO A 483 -6.94 -33.02 3.19
C PRO A 483 -6.63 -31.96 2.11
N GLN A 484 -6.23 -30.74 2.51
CA GLN A 484 -5.85 -29.68 1.58
C GLN A 484 -4.57 -30.00 0.80
N ALA A 485 -3.65 -30.74 1.40
CA ALA A 485 -2.33 -31.04 0.83
C ALA A 485 -2.41 -31.73 -0.55
N THR A 486 -3.52 -32.43 -0.82
CA THR A 486 -3.78 -33.18 -2.06
C THR A 486 -5.13 -32.84 -2.68
N PHE A 487 -5.72 -31.69 -2.32
CA PHE A 487 -7.02 -31.29 -2.81
C PHE A 487 -7.04 -31.23 -4.34
N ALA A 488 -7.91 -32.03 -4.96
CA ALA A 488 -8.05 -32.16 -6.42
C ALA A 488 -6.76 -32.54 -7.18
N LEU A 489 -5.77 -33.13 -6.49
CA LEU A 489 -4.50 -33.55 -7.08
C LEU A 489 -4.71 -34.69 -8.09
N ALA A 490 -4.34 -34.49 -9.35
CA ALA A 490 -4.32 -35.55 -10.35
C ALA A 490 -2.99 -36.31 -10.32
N ARG A 491 -3.04 -37.63 -10.13
CA ARG A 491 -1.84 -38.48 -10.05
C ARG A 491 -2.05 -39.79 -10.82
N ALA A 492 -1.06 -40.20 -11.61
CA ALA A 492 -1.00 -41.54 -12.20
C ALA A 492 -0.45 -42.58 -11.19
N GLU A 493 -0.78 -43.85 -11.41
CA GLU A 493 -0.28 -44.94 -10.57
C GLU A 493 1.25 -44.95 -10.60
N HIS A 494 1.89 -45.03 -9.43
CA HIS A 494 3.35 -44.97 -9.25
C HIS A 494 4.05 -43.70 -9.77
N GLU A 495 3.30 -42.62 -10.05
CA GLU A 495 3.92 -41.36 -10.43
C GLU A 495 4.63 -40.72 -9.23
N PRO A 496 5.88 -40.25 -9.37
CA PRO A 496 6.58 -39.52 -8.33
C PRO A 496 5.86 -38.20 -8.02
N LEU A 497 5.93 -37.76 -6.77
CA LEU A 497 5.38 -36.47 -6.32
C LEU A 497 6.48 -35.58 -5.76
N LEU A 498 6.20 -34.28 -5.80
CA LEU A 498 6.94 -33.27 -5.06
C LEU A 498 6.16 -32.96 -3.77
N GLU A 499 6.82 -33.16 -2.64
CA GLU A 499 6.44 -32.60 -1.34
C GLU A 499 7.02 -31.19 -1.27
N CYS A 500 6.13 -30.20 -1.16
CA CYS A 500 6.46 -28.79 -1.17
C CYS A 500 6.11 -28.17 0.19
N THR A 501 7.10 -27.56 0.85
CA THR A 501 6.90 -26.79 2.08
C THR A 501 7.19 -25.33 1.76
N PRO A 502 6.16 -24.48 1.63
CA PRO A 502 6.36 -23.06 1.37
C PRO A 502 6.99 -22.37 2.60
N PRO A 503 7.77 -21.30 2.38
CA PRO A 503 8.39 -20.58 3.47
C PRO A 503 7.33 -19.87 4.32
N TRP A 504 7.66 -19.55 5.57
CA TRP A 504 6.69 -19.05 6.57
C TRP A 504 5.93 -17.78 6.16
N TYR A 505 6.45 -17.02 5.19
CA TYR A 505 5.81 -15.80 4.70
C TYR A 505 4.79 -16.03 3.57
N ARG A 506 4.61 -17.27 3.10
CA ARG A 506 3.65 -17.66 2.06
C ARG A 506 2.39 -18.26 2.66
N LEU A 507 1.51 -17.38 3.15
CA LEU A 507 0.22 -17.76 3.75
C LEU A 507 -0.83 -18.18 2.70
N ASP A 508 -0.57 -17.86 1.44
CA ASP A 508 -1.41 -18.08 0.27
C ASP A 508 -1.33 -19.52 -0.28
N ILE A 509 -0.21 -20.24 -0.07
CA ILE A 509 -0.03 -21.59 -0.59
C ILE A 509 -0.63 -22.63 0.38
N GLN A 510 -1.76 -23.22 0.01
CA GLN A 510 -2.47 -24.23 0.81
C GLN A 510 -2.85 -25.49 0.02
N ILE A 511 -3.01 -25.40 -1.30
CA ILE A 511 -3.49 -26.48 -2.17
C ILE A 511 -2.60 -26.65 -3.42
N PRO A 512 -2.68 -27.80 -4.12
CA PRO A 512 -1.87 -28.08 -5.31
C PRO A 512 -2.01 -27.04 -6.44
N ALA A 513 -3.19 -26.41 -6.57
CA ALA A 513 -3.43 -25.36 -7.56
C ALA A 513 -2.55 -24.11 -7.32
N ASP A 514 -2.28 -23.77 -6.06
CA ASP A 514 -1.44 -22.60 -5.71
C ASP A 514 0.01 -22.85 -6.16
N LEU A 515 0.51 -24.08 -5.99
CA LEU A 515 1.83 -24.46 -6.54
C LEU A 515 1.86 -24.36 -8.07
N THR A 516 0.74 -24.68 -8.73
CA THR A 516 0.63 -24.64 -10.19
C THR A 516 0.67 -23.21 -10.71
N GLU A 517 -0.03 -22.29 -10.06
CA GLU A 517 0.05 -20.85 -10.34
C GLU A 517 1.49 -20.35 -10.20
N GLU A 518 2.16 -20.68 -9.09
CA GLU A 518 3.55 -20.25 -8.85
C GLU A 518 4.53 -20.77 -9.90
N VAL A 519 4.35 -22.01 -10.33
CA VAL A 519 5.16 -22.58 -11.41
C VAL A 519 4.93 -21.83 -12.71
N ALA A 520 3.67 -21.59 -13.09
CA ALA A 520 3.30 -20.90 -14.32
C ALA A 520 3.87 -19.48 -14.38
N ARG A 521 3.78 -18.76 -13.27
CA ARG A 521 4.27 -17.39 -13.10
C ARG A 521 5.80 -17.30 -13.25
N ILE A 522 6.51 -18.29 -12.76
CA ILE A 522 7.98 -18.33 -12.74
C ILE A 522 8.60 -18.91 -14.01
N ILE A 523 7.90 -19.79 -14.72
CA ILE A 523 8.30 -20.25 -16.05
C ILE A 523 7.84 -19.30 -17.16
N GLY A 524 6.80 -18.51 -16.90
CA GLY A 524 6.21 -17.53 -17.82
C GLY A 524 4.94 -18.04 -18.48
N TYR A 525 3.85 -17.26 -18.37
CA TYR A 525 2.58 -17.58 -19.04
C TYR A 525 2.68 -17.58 -20.57
N GLU A 526 3.65 -16.84 -21.13
CA GLU A 526 3.94 -16.82 -22.56
C GLU A 526 4.40 -18.18 -23.12
N ARG A 527 4.85 -19.11 -22.26
CA ARG A 527 5.16 -20.49 -22.65
C ARG A 527 3.92 -21.36 -22.82
N VAL A 528 2.77 -20.94 -22.28
CA VAL A 528 1.52 -21.69 -22.40
C VAL A 528 1.00 -21.56 -23.83
N GLY A 529 1.01 -22.67 -24.57
CA GLY A 529 0.53 -22.70 -25.95
C GLY A 529 -0.98 -22.48 -26.05
N THR A 530 -1.43 -21.90 -27.17
CA THR A 530 -2.86 -21.84 -27.49
C THR A 530 -3.30 -23.17 -28.11
N THR A 531 -4.34 -23.78 -27.55
CA THR A 531 -4.99 -24.96 -28.12
C THR A 531 -6.51 -24.80 -28.09
N LEU A 532 -7.21 -25.49 -28.98
CA LEU A 532 -8.66 -25.62 -28.92
C LEU A 532 -9.03 -26.66 -27.84
N LEU A 533 -10.24 -26.51 -27.28
CA LEU A 533 -10.82 -27.53 -26.40
C LEU A 533 -11.09 -28.81 -27.21
N ASP A 534 -10.64 -29.96 -26.69
CA ASP A 534 -10.77 -31.29 -27.32
C ASP A 534 -12.02 -32.05 -26.83
N GLU A 535 -13.06 -31.31 -26.42
CA GLU A 535 -14.32 -31.91 -25.96
C GLU A 535 -15.37 -31.91 -27.09
N PRO A 536 -16.22 -32.96 -27.16
CA PRO A 536 -17.32 -32.98 -28.11
C PRO A 536 -18.28 -31.82 -27.83
N LEU A 537 -18.74 -31.15 -28.89
CA LEU A 537 -19.71 -30.07 -28.77
C LEU A 537 -20.99 -30.59 -28.07
N PRO A 538 -21.45 -29.92 -27.00
CA PRO A 538 -22.70 -30.29 -26.35
C PRO A 538 -23.87 -30.10 -27.31
N VAL A 539 -24.95 -30.85 -27.10
CA VAL A 539 -26.20 -30.69 -27.88
C VAL A 539 -26.74 -29.27 -27.68
N GLN A 540 -26.98 -28.56 -28.79
CA GLN A 540 -27.55 -27.23 -28.75
C GLN A 540 -28.96 -27.27 -28.13
N ARG A 541 -29.15 -26.53 -27.03
CA ARG A 541 -30.47 -26.29 -26.43
C ARG A 541 -30.90 -24.89 -26.81
N ARG A 542 -32.09 -24.77 -27.41
CA ARG A 542 -32.66 -23.47 -27.78
C ARG A 542 -33.13 -22.73 -26.54
N ASP A 543 -32.77 -21.46 -26.44
CA ASP A 543 -33.34 -20.54 -25.47
C ASP A 543 -34.50 -19.80 -26.13
N ILE A 544 -35.69 -20.37 -26.01
CA ILE A 544 -36.91 -19.81 -26.61
C ILE A 544 -37.19 -18.40 -26.10
N VAL A 545 -36.83 -18.08 -24.86
CA VAL A 545 -37.07 -16.76 -24.28
C VAL A 545 -36.16 -15.73 -24.94
N PHE A 546 -34.86 -16.02 -25.02
CA PHE A 546 -33.90 -15.17 -25.72
C PHE A 546 -34.26 -15.00 -27.21
N GLU A 547 -34.55 -16.10 -27.90
CA GLU A 547 -34.95 -16.06 -29.32
C GLU A 547 -36.22 -15.20 -29.53
N THR A 548 -37.18 -15.27 -28.61
CA THR A 548 -38.39 -14.44 -28.67
C THR A 548 -38.08 -12.97 -28.44
N GLU A 549 -37.19 -12.63 -27.48
CA GLU A 549 -36.75 -11.25 -27.27
C GLU A 549 -36.09 -10.66 -28.52
N GLU A 550 -35.17 -11.40 -29.14
CA GLU A 550 -34.50 -10.99 -30.38
C GLU A 550 -35.50 -10.79 -31.52
N GLN A 551 -36.47 -11.69 -31.67
CA GLN A 551 -37.54 -11.54 -32.66
C GLN A 551 -38.37 -10.27 -32.41
N VAL A 552 -38.68 -9.96 -31.15
CA VAL A 552 -39.41 -8.72 -30.80
C VAL A 552 -38.57 -7.49 -31.12
N ARG A 553 -37.26 -7.49 -30.79
CA ARG A 553 -36.34 -6.39 -31.13
C ARG A 553 -36.31 -6.17 -32.65
N ASP A 554 -36.09 -7.23 -33.42
CA ASP A 554 -36.06 -7.18 -34.89
C ASP A 554 -37.35 -6.61 -35.49
N LEU A 555 -38.51 -7.05 -34.97
CA LEU A 555 -39.81 -6.58 -35.44
C LEU A 555 -40.00 -5.08 -35.18
N LEU A 556 -39.62 -4.59 -34.00
CA LEU A 556 -39.78 -3.19 -33.62
C LEU A 556 -38.79 -2.28 -34.35
N VAL A 557 -37.55 -2.73 -34.57
CA VAL A 557 -36.57 -2.03 -35.41
C VAL A 557 -37.06 -1.93 -36.85
N ARG A 558 -37.58 -3.02 -37.43
CA ARG A 558 -38.17 -3.02 -38.79
C ARG A 558 -39.39 -2.12 -38.90
N ALA A 559 -40.14 -1.95 -37.81
CA ALA A 559 -41.25 -0.99 -37.73
C ALA A 559 -40.78 0.47 -37.59
N GLY A 560 -39.48 0.74 -37.57
CA GLY A 560 -38.89 2.08 -37.54
C GLY A 560 -38.74 2.68 -36.14
N LEU A 561 -38.74 1.84 -35.09
CA LEU A 561 -38.46 2.27 -33.73
C LEU A 561 -36.98 2.06 -33.39
N GLN A 562 -36.44 2.94 -32.55
CA GLN A 562 -35.09 2.87 -32.02
C GLN A 562 -35.09 2.17 -30.65
N GLU A 563 -34.30 1.12 -30.47
CA GLU A 563 -34.11 0.54 -29.13
C GLU A 563 -33.34 1.52 -28.24
N THR A 564 -33.74 1.58 -26.97
CA THR A 564 -33.10 2.35 -25.91
C THR A 564 -32.88 1.45 -24.70
N ILE A 565 -31.82 1.67 -23.93
CA ILE A 565 -31.53 0.90 -22.71
C ILE A 565 -31.69 1.84 -21.51
N GLY A 566 -32.76 1.64 -20.75
CA GLY A 566 -33.09 2.42 -19.56
C GLY A 566 -32.36 1.91 -18.33
N ARG A 567 -32.07 2.81 -17.39
CA ARG A 567 -31.54 2.41 -16.07
C ARG A 567 -32.66 1.71 -15.28
N PRO A 568 -32.41 0.52 -14.70
CA PRO A 568 -33.42 -0.17 -13.90
C PRO A 568 -33.67 0.53 -12.55
N LEU A 569 -32.71 1.34 -12.07
CA LEU A 569 -32.84 2.12 -10.84
C LEU A 569 -33.50 3.47 -11.09
N THR A 570 -34.47 3.77 -10.24
CA THR A 570 -35.40 4.91 -10.27
C THR A 570 -35.69 5.31 -8.81
N THR A 571 -36.79 6.01 -8.56
CA THR A 571 -37.34 6.25 -7.23
C THR A 571 -38.82 5.86 -7.16
N PRO A 572 -39.33 5.54 -5.96
CA PRO A 572 -40.76 5.38 -5.74
C PRO A 572 -41.56 6.62 -6.18
N GLU A 573 -41.00 7.82 -6.01
CA GLU A 573 -41.65 9.08 -6.37
C GLU A 573 -41.97 9.17 -7.87
N GLU A 574 -41.06 8.74 -8.75
CA GLU A 574 -41.30 8.74 -10.20
C GLU A 574 -42.44 7.79 -10.58
N HIS A 575 -42.50 6.62 -9.94
CA HIS A 575 -43.60 5.68 -10.11
C HIS A 575 -44.95 6.28 -9.68
N TYR A 576 -44.99 7.02 -8.58
CA TYR A 576 -46.24 7.62 -8.07
C TYR A 576 -46.82 8.71 -8.97
N LYS A 577 -46.07 9.21 -9.96
CA LYS A 577 -46.58 10.12 -10.99
C LYS A 577 -47.42 9.39 -12.04
N LEU A 578 -47.25 8.07 -12.19
CA LEU A 578 -48.04 7.24 -13.08
C LEU A 578 -49.42 6.93 -12.46
N ARG A 579 -50.41 6.66 -13.31
CA ARG A 579 -51.74 6.19 -12.90
C ARG A 579 -51.83 4.67 -13.02
N GLY A 580 -52.79 4.06 -12.31
CA GLY A 580 -53.05 2.62 -12.39
C GLY A 580 -52.02 1.78 -11.64
N GLU A 581 -51.84 0.54 -12.07
CA GLU A 581 -50.98 -0.46 -11.39
C GLU A 581 -49.52 0.01 -11.26
N ALA A 582 -48.98 0.65 -12.29
CA ALA A 582 -47.61 1.16 -12.32
C ALA A 582 -47.30 2.22 -11.23
N GLY A 583 -48.33 2.94 -10.76
CA GLY A 583 -48.25 4.00 -9.76
C GLY A 583 -48.76 3.63 -8.37
N ARG A 584 -49.07 2.35 -8.11
CA ARG A 584 -49.56 1.87 -6.81
C ARG A 584 -48.58 2.17 -5.68
N ARG A 585 -49.10 2.71 -4.57
CA ARG A 585 -48.30 3.07 -3.37
C ARG A 585 -48.26 1.98 -2.31
N ASP A 586 -49.18 1.04 -2.40
CA ASP A 586 -49.38 -0.06 -1.43
C ASP A 586 -48.55 -1.31 -1.75
N VAL A 587 -47.87 -1.31 -2.90
CA VAL A 587 -46.88 -2.33 -3.24
C VAL A 587 -45.49 -1.78 -2.90
N PRO A 588 -44.66 -2.49 -2.12
CA PRO A 588 -43.32 -2.02 -1.80
C PRO A 588 -42.42 -1.97 -3.05
N PHE A 589 -41.21 -1.41 -2.89
CA PHE A 589 -40.16 -1.48 -3.89
C PHE A 589 -39.02 -2.36 -3.40
N VAL A 590 -38.29 -2.95 -4.34
CA VAL A 590 -36.97 -3.50 -4.05
C VAL A 590 -36.00 -2.33 -4.07
N GLU A 591 -35.50 -1.94 -2.89
CA GLU A 591 -34.59 -0.82 -2.74
C GLU A 591 -33.15 -1.27 -2.53
N VAL A 592 -32.21 -0.51 -3.09
CA VAL A 592 -30.78 -0.69 -2.88
C VAL A 592 -30.42 0.00 -1.57
N ALA A 593 -29.78 -0.72 -0.65
CA ALA A 593 -29.43 -0.19 0.68
C ALA A 593 -28.37 0.93 0.61
N ASN A 594 -27.50 0.89 -0.40
CA ASN A 594 -26.38 1.80 -0.62
C ASN A 594 -26.36 2.33 -2.08
N PRO A 595 -27.38 3.11 -2.49
CA PRO A 595 -27.48 3.57 -3.87
C PRO A 595 -26.38 4.61 -4.17
N SER A 596 -25.90 4.64 -5.42
CA SER A 596 -24.89 5.62 -5.84
C SER A 596 -25.41 7.06 -5.86
N ALA A 597 -26.74 7.23 -5.93
CA ALA A 597 -27.42 8.52 -5.86
C ALA A 597 -28.83 8.35 -5.25
N PRO A 598 -29.35 9.32 -4.47
CA PRO A 598 -30.69 9.26 -3.87
C PRO A 598 -31.83 9.07 -4.89
N GLU A 599 -31.65 9.62 -6.09
CA GLU A 599 -32.55 9.49 -7.24
C GLU A 599 -32.48 8.13 -7.96
N ARG A 600 -31.63 7.21 -7.51
CA ARG A 600 -31.42 5.88 -8.11
C ARG A 600 -31.40 4.79 -7.03
N ARG A 601 -32.49 4.68 -6.26
CA ARG A 601 -32.55 3.82 -5.07
C ARG A 601 -33.55 2.66 -5.13
N ALA A 602 -34.52 2.70 -6.04
CA ALA A 602 -35.52 1.64 -6.18
C ALA A 602 -35.46 0.99 -7.55
N LEU A 603 -35.59 -0.33 -7.62
CA LEU A 603 -35.73 -1.04 -8.89
C LEU A 603 -37.11 -0.76 -9.51
N ARG A 604 -37.14 -0.55 -10.82
CA ARG A 604 -38.36 -0.22 -11.57
C ARG A 604 -39.36 -1.36 -11.52
N ARG A 605 -40.62 -1.04 -11.23
CA ARG A 605 -41.78 -1.95 -11.40
C ARG A 605 -42.44 -1.85 -12.78
N THR A 606 -41.99 -0.89 -13.58
CA THR A 606 -42.45 -0.68 -14.95
C THR A 606 -41.35 -0.02 -15.77
N MET A 607 -41.29 -0.36 -17.04
CA MET A 607 -40.39 0.22 -18.03
C MET A 607 -40.74 1.67 -18.39
N LEU A 608 -41.99 2.09 -18.09
CA LEU A 608 -42.51 3.41 -18.49
C LEU A 608 -41.73 4.58 -17.89
N ILE A 609 -41.12 4.42 -16.71
CA ILE A 609 -40.36 5.50 -16.09
C ILE A 609 -39.15 5.88 -16.94
N ALA A 610 -38.30 4.91 -17.28
CA ALA A 610 -37.14 5.15 -18.12
C ALA A 610 -37.55 5.66 -19.52
N ALA A 611 -38.64 5.12 -20.08
CA ALA A 611 -39.17 5.58 -21.36
C ALA A 611 -39.60 7.07 -21.31
N LEU A 612 -40.31 7.49 -20.26
CA LEU A 612 -40.77 8.88 -20.11
C LEU A 612 -39.62 9.83 -19.77
N GLU A 613 -38.63 9.41 -18.97
CA GLU A 613 -37.38 10.15 -18.77
C GLU A 613 -36.69 10.42 -20.11
N ASN A 614 -36.62 9.40 -20.97
CA ASN A 614 -36.04 9.50 -22.30
C ASN A 614 -36.78 10.53 -23.18
N VAL A 615 -38.12 10.51 -23.18
CA VAL A 615 -38.93 11.53 -23.91
C VAL A 615 -38.68 12.93 -23.36
N ALA A 616 -38.76 13.10 -22.05
CA ALA A 616 -38.62 14.40 -21.41
C ALA A 616 -37.27 15.05 -21.74
N HIS A 617 -36.21 14.23 -21.86
CA HIS A 617 -34.90 14.67 -22.30
C HIS A 617 -34.87 15.03 -23.80
N ASN A 618 -35.38 14.13 -24.65
CA ASN A 618 -35.17 14.23 -26.10
C ASN A 618 -36.15 15.14 -26.85
N ILE A 619 -37.35 15.39 -26.32
CA ILE A 619 -38.37 16.23 -27.00
C ILE A 619 -37.92 17.69 -27.21
N ARG A 620 -36.85 18.12 -26.55
CA ARG A 620 -36.22 19.44 -26.76
C ARG A 620 -35.35 19.50 -28.01
N PHE A 621 -34.97 18.34 -28.56
CA PHE A 621 -34.02 18.20 -29.66
C PHE A 621 -34.64 17.59 -30.93
N THR A 622 -35.80 16.95 -30.82
CA THR A 622 -36.51 16.35 -31.96
C THR A 622 -38.02 16.45 -31.78
N ASP A 623 -38.72 16.69 -32.89
CA ASP A 623 -40.18 16.77 -32.94
C ASP A 623 -40.84 15.39 -32.95
N ARG A 624 -40.09 14.32 -33.26
CA ARG A 624 -40.57 12.93 -33.32
C ARG A 624 -39.65 11.99 -32.55
N LEU A 625 -40.23 11.13 -31.73
CA LEU A 625 -39.58 10.04 -31.00
C LEU A 625 -40.36 8.75 -31.20
N ALA A 626 -39.70 7.75 -31.77
CA ALA A 626 -40.22 6.39 -31.88
C ALA A 626 -39.17 5.43 -31.33
N SER A 627 -39.39 4.96 -30.10
CA SER A 627 -38.43 4.12 -29.40
C SER A 627 -39.08 2.95 -28.69
N PHE A 628 -38.28 1.97 -28.33
CA PHE A 628 -38.70 0.88 -27.47
C PHE A 628 -37.57 0.43 -26.54
N GLU A 629 -37.93 -0.36 -25.53
CA GLU A 629 -36.99 -1.06 -24.66
C GLU A 629 -37.55 -2.45 -24.35
N VAL A 630 -36.71 -3.48 -24.44
CA VAL A 630 -36.98 -4.82 -23.93
C VAL A 630 -36.12 -5.01 -22.68
N GLY A 631 -36.74 -5.22 -21.52
CA GLY A 631 -35.99 -5.34 -20.27
C GLY A 631 -36.82 -5.86 -19.12
N ARG A 632 -36.19 -5.91 -17.94
CA ARG A 632 -36.83 -6.46 -16.73
C ARG A 632 -37.49 -5.39 -15.87
N VAL A 633 -38.59 -5.78 -15.24
CA VAL A 633 -39.18 -5.10 -14.09
C VAL A 633 -39.05 -6.01 -12.87
N TYR A 634 -39.03 -5.40 -11.68
CA TYR A 634 -38.75 -6.10 -10.43
C TYR A 634 -39.94 -5.94 -9.50
N LEU A 635 -40.64 -7.04 -9.25
CA LEU A 635 -41.82 -7.07 -8.38
C LEU A 635 -41.42 -7.71 -7.04
N PRO A 636 -41.65 -7.04 -5.90
CA PRO A 636 -41.21 -7.55 -4.60
C PRO A 636 -41.99 -8.82 -4.24
N GLU A 637 -41.28 -9.82 -3.73
CA GLU A 637 -41.87 -10.94 -3.00
C GLU A 637 -41.57 -10.79 -1.50
N LEU A 638 -42.46 -11.29 -0.64
CA LEU A 638 -42.33 -11.18 0.81
C LEU A 638 -41.52 -12.37 1.36
N GLY A 639 -40.39 -12.09 2.00
CA GLY A 639 -39.61 -13.07 2.77
C GLY A 639 -38.12 -12.73 2.79
N ASP A 640 -37.43 -13.13 3.86
CA ASP A 640 -35.97 -13.00 3.94
C ASP A 640 -35.31 -14.00 2.98
N GLY A 641 -34.32 -13.53 2.21
CA GLY A 641 -33.64 -14.33 1.17
C GLY A 641 -34.48 -14.65 -0.07
N VAL A 642 -35.69 -14.09 -0.22
CA VAL A 642 -36.54 -14.29 -1.40
C VAL A 642 -36.16 -13.27 -2.48
N LEU A 643 -35.81 -13.75 -3.67
CA LEU A 643 -35.53 -12.89 -4.82
C LEU A 643 -36.83 -12.26 -5.36
N PRO A 644 -36.78 -11.02 -5.85
CA PRO A 644 -37.95 -10.44 -6.49
C PRO A 644 -38.32 -11.20 -7.76
N PHE A 645 -39.60 -11.13 -8.14
CA PHE A 645 -40.03 -11.65 -9.42
C PHE A 645 -39.56 -10.70 -10.54
N GLU A 646 -38.74 -11.24 -11.45
CA GLU A 646 -38.14 -10.48 -12.55
C GLU A 646 -38.86 -10.77 -13.87
N GLU A 647 -39.87 -9.96 -14.17
CA GLU A 647 -40.64 -10.10 -15.42
C GLU A 647 -39.97 -9.36 -16.58
N ARG A 648 -40.01 -9.98 -17.77
CA ARG A 648 -39.59 -9.36 -19.02
C ARG A 648 -40.73 -8.60 -19.64
N HIS A 649 -40.51 -7.30 -19.85
CA HIS A 649 -41.49 -6.38 -20.40
C HIS A 649 -40.94 -5.75 -21.67
N VAL A 650 -41.82 -5.49 -22.62
CA VAL A 650 -41.55 -4.69 -23.83
C VAL A 650 -42.29 -3.38 -23.66
N CYS A 651 -41.55 -2.27 -23.71
CA CYS A 651 -42.11 -0.94 -23.64
C CYS A 651 -41.90 -0.24 -24.96
N ILE A 652 -42.99 0.25 -25.56
CA ILE A 652 -42.96 1.00 -26.81
C ILE A 652 -43.40 2.42 -26.51
N LEU A 653 -42.68 3.39 -27.04
CA LEU A 653 -42.97 4.80 -26.89
C LEU A 653 -42.97 5.50 -28.25
N LEU A 654 -44.05 6.22 -28.53
CA LEU A 654 -44.23 7.00 -29.76
C LEU A 654 -44.72 8.40 -29.38
N CYS A 655 -44.04 9.45 -29.85
CA CYS A 655 -44.41 10.85 -29.65
C CYS A 655 -44.07 11.67 -30.92
N GLY A 656 -44.84 12.74 -31.16
CA GLY A 656 -44.63 13.63 -32.31
C GLY A 656 -45.56 13.37 -33.50
N PRO A 657 -45.29 14.00 -34.66
CA PRO A 657 -46.09 13.83 -35.86
C PRO A 657 -46.04 12.38 -36.37
N ARG A 658 -47.16 11.95 -36.96
CA ARG A 658 -47.33 10.62 -37.56
C ARG A 658 -46.49 10.45 -38.82
#